data_AF-A0A2E3PE01-F1
#
_entry.id   AF-A0A2E3PE01-F1
#
_cell.length_a   1.000
_cell.length_b   1.000
_cell.length_c   1.000
_cell.angle_alpha   90.00
_cell.angle_beta   90.00
_cell.angle_gamma   90.00
#
_symmetry.space_group_name_H-M   'P 1'
#
loop_
_entity.id
_entity.type
_entity.pdbx_description
1 polymer ?
#
loop_
_entity_poly.entity_id
_entity_poly.type
_entity_poly.pdbx_seq_one_letter_code
_entity_poly.pdbx_strand_id
1 'polypeptide(L)'
;MPEDTMGREFAVGMYTEAQRQLQAGDFKKALASMQRARDTILQAAQMLRERRAAYLRQFDEYLQNGLPAGATQEEQDFFELAVQTGRMALLNDYPTPDDFAFARVEQVKALRLYARVGELSDLAGRNATVAGAAHAAFDQMRAITGGGEVTDQRIADADAAATASGQALAQAEQDLLDAGNIPIITDRDIITRANAVRDATRLRDEARQADQEAKGLARALLGTKLLAEALDTGPLSMKGAGRKLPDAVASDLIDAFTTHPRLAADTVDIAQDAMDPEAVVQGIATVGAQLDAGFVSATGAVPYGFDAHAYALDLLKMGGTCGADYFARLNDYISNDGLMDLQPLPDDPTNRDSRGTRRCMAVAGELMDMNGNLDLNRADAKKAVGKMLFHPATMADPTPAMNKHMLKALRELDTQPLRAQAAHVINNTPAANTPAAVALVNAATGGHGNPSNFETRQAILAAMLQSVDQGPVGSCFATAPARKLRDVTPLTAMQTFRELAVNGRFTSAKGPPPTPAVINIPPGENPLIRSMEYTIATAMGQDAAMDTQRLLSAIDNRGAYGVQQHLIANPVAGLDANNIALRIKTAVRAEFTPVYDPTILNAQVAGDGRSDRGRYVMYDQTGARIDTRADYQARVEQVALAATGYAATSPEGQAIVQAVQQGLMAELDGLQAQGVDIPWYMTDGGLTEEAVETVFGAMVRTPMVAELPAVPAGDVAIGQRTVELMENLMGAFGTAADDMLLVRAEGIHGFNALPNHPSVLDLMQGPGTAAQKLQDKLVQPGLDLAAAQLDTAEAVAQFDKLFEGPLTQLEQEARNMALPEQQRARNARAANRLRQAMDQYRPTAPCTPGGLQALVTQTANASRCIRANAIAERLGNQLASAYAEPQVVIADPNWGDDEMHVFFVVAPDPVSGHPKLWKRIDPPGTLEAADPKWLKASWMTLE
;
A
#
# COMPACT_ATOMS: atom_id res chain seq x y z
N MET A 1 -54.27 16.34 -4.23
CA MET A 1 -55.19 16.51 -5.36
C MET A 1 -54.83 17.81 -6.07
N PRO A 2 -54.72 17.87 -7.40
CA PRO A 2 -54.44 19.11 -8.11
C PRO A 2 -55.57 20.12 -7.87
N GLU A 3 -55.23 21.40 -7.68
CA GLU A 3 -56.22 22.49 -7.56
C GLU A 3 -57.13 22.60 -8.82
N ASP A 4 -56.66 22.10 -9.96
CA ASP A 4 -57.37 22.13 -11.25
C ASP A 4 -58.60 21.20 -11.30
N THR A 5 -58.57 20.04 -10.64
CA THR A 5 -59.74 19.14 -10.56
C THR A 5 -60.82 19.70 -9.63
N MET A 6 -60.41 20.40 -8.56
CA MET A 6 -61.33 21.09 -7.66
C MET A 6 -62.16 22.15 -8.41
N GLY A 7 -61.53 22.98 -9.25
CA GLY A 7 -62.25 24.01 -10.01
C GLY A 7 -63.31 23.46 -10.96
N ARG A 8 -63.02 22.34 -11.65
CA ARG A 8 -63.93 21.71 -12.60
C ARG A 8 -65.11 21.02 -11.91
N GLU A 9 -64.85 20.22 -10.87
CA GLU A 9 -65.91 19.53 -10.12
C GLU A 9 -66.82 20.52 -9.39
N PHE A 10 -66.25 21.60 -8.85
CA PHE A 10 -67.02 22.65 -8.18
C PHE A 10 -67.90 23.44 -9.16
N ALA A 11 -67.37 23.79 -10.35
CA ALA A 11 -68.14 24.45 -11.40
C ALA A 11 -69.25 23.54 -11.96
N VAL A 12 -69.00 22.24 -12.14
CA VAL A 12 -70.01 21.25 -12.55
C VAL A 12 -71.08 21.07 -11.47
N GLY A 13 -70.69 21.04 -10.19
CA GLY A 13 -71.62 21.00 -9.06
C GLY A 13 -72.52 22.25 -9.02
N MET A 14 -71.94 23.44 -9.19
CA MET A 14 -72.69 24.70 -9.26
C MET A 14 -73.61 24.78 -10.48
N TYR A 15 -73.19 24.25 -11.63
CA TYR A 15 -74.01 24.20 -12.84
C TYR A 15 -75.16 23.19 -12.71
N THR A 16 -74.90 22.02 -12.12
CA THR A 16 -75.92 21.00 -11.84
C THR A 16 -76.95 21.50 -10.83
N GLU A 17 -76.49 22.22 -9.80
CA GLU A 17 -77.35 22.89 -8.83
C GLU A 17 -78.17 24.01 -9.49
N ALA A 18 -77.57 24.78 -10.40
CA ALA A 18 -78.30 25.76 -11.20
C ALA A 18 -79.38 25.11 -12.07
N GLN A 19 -79.10 23.97 -12.72
CA GLN A 19 -80.09 23.22 -13.50
C GLN A 19 -81.25 22.72 -12.61
N ARG A 20 -80.95 22.20 -11.41
CA ARG A 20 -81.97 21.79 -10.44
C ARG A 20 -82.85 22.97 -10.01
N GLN A 21 -82.25 24.12 -9.72
CA GLN A 21 -82.96 25.35 -9.34
C GLN A 21 -83.83 25.88 -10.49
N LEU A 22 -83.36 25.74 -11.74
CA LEU A 22 -84.09 26.13 -12.95
C LEU A 22 -85.29 25.22 -13.20
N GLN A 23 -85.16 23.91 -12.99
CA GLN A 23 -86.25 22.94 -13.03
C GLN A 23 -87.29 23.16 -11.93
N ALA A 24 -86.88 23.68 -10.77
CA ALA A 24 -87.76 24.05 -9.66
C ALA A 24 -88.45 25.43 -9.83
N GLY A 25 -88.19 26.15 -10.93
CA GLY A 25 -88.76 27.47 -11.20
C GLY A 25 -88.14 28.64 -10.42
N ASP A 26 -87.04 28.42 -9.69
CA ASP A 26 -86.33 29.47 -8.93
C ASP A 26 -85.25 30.13 -9.80
N PHE A 27 -85.69 30.89 -10.81
CA PHE A 27 -84.83 31.52 -11.81
C PHE A 27 -83.76 32.44 -11.21
N LYS A 28 -84.05 33.11 -10.09
CA LYS A 28 -83.11 34.04 -9.44
C LYS A 28 -81.94 33.28 -8.80
N LYS A 29 -82.21 32.16 -8.12
CA LYS A 29 -81.14 31.31 -7.58
C LYS A 29 -80.38 30.61 -8.69
N ALA A 30 -81.08 30.10 -9.71
CA ALA A 30 -80.44 29.46 -10.86
C ALA A 30 -79.45 30.42 -11.56
N LEU A 31 -79.85 31.67 -11.81
CA LEU A 31 -78.96 32.69 -12.39
C LEU A 31 -77.75 32.99 -11.51
N ALA A 32 -77.93 33.14 -10.19
CA ALA A 32 -76.82 33.38 -9.25
C ALA A 32 -75.86 32.19 -9.15
N SER A 33 -76.36 30.96 -9.27
CA SER A 33 -75.55 29.74 -9.32
C SER A 33 -74.80 29.62 -10.65
N MET A 34 -75.42 29.98 -11.79
CA MET A 34 -74.74 30.07 -13.09
C MET A 34 -73.67 31.16 -13.14
N GLN A 35 -73.92 32.33 -12.54
CA GLN A 35 -72.95 33.41 -12.44
C GLN A 35 -71.72 32.98 -11.63
N ARG A 36 -71.92 32.35 -10.46
CA ARG A 36 -70.83 31.80 -9.65
C ARG A 36 -70.06 30.68 -10.38
N ALA A 37 -70.74 29.81 -11.11
CA ALA A 37 -70.09 28.80 -11.94
C ALA A 37 -69.23 29.46 -13.05
N ARG A 38 -69.76 30.48 -13.73
CA ARG A 38 -69.02 31.25 -14.74
C ARG A 38 -67.78 31.91 -14.15
N ASP A 39 -67.91 32.60 -13.03
CA ASP A 39 -66.80 33.33 -12.39
C ASP A 39 -65.71 32.35 -11.93
N THR A 40 -66.10 31.18 -11.40
CA THR A 40 -65.18 30.11 -11.02
C THR A 40 -64.43 29.54 -12.24
N ILE A 41 -65.12 29.33 -13.37
CA ILE A 41 -64.49 28.89 -14.63
C ILE A 41 -63.52 29.95 -15.17
N LEU A 42 -63.90 31.23 -15.11
CA LEU A 42 -63.04 32.33 -15.55
C LEU A 42 -61.79 32.45 -14.68
N GLN A 43 -61.93 32.30 -13.37
CA GLN A 43 -60.79 32.31 -12.44
C GLN A 43 -59.84 31.13 -12.68
N ALA A 44 -60.37 29.91 -12.85
CA ALA A 44 -59.56 28.74 -13.18
C ALA A 44 -58.85 28.90 -14.54
N ALA A 45 -59.55 29.41 -15.56
CA ALA A 45 -58.95 29.72 -16.86
C ALA A 45 -57.83 30.76 -16.77
N GLN A 46 -57.98 31.78 -15.91
CA GLN A 46 -56.95 32.78 -15.67
C GLN A 46 -55.71 32.19 -14.99
N MET A 47 -55.90 31.36 -13.94
CA MET A 47 -54.79 30.67 -13.27
C MET A 47 -54.02 29.74 -14.22
N LEU A 48 -54.72 28.99 -15.08
CA LEU A 48 -54.10 28.15 -16.10
C LEU A 48 -53.26 28.96 -17.10
N ARG A 49 -53.79 30.11 -17.56
CA ARG A 49 -53.05 31.01 -18.46
C ARG A 49 -51.83 31.62 -17.80
N GLU A 50 -51.92 32.02 -16.53
CA GLU A 50 -50.79 32.56 -15.77
C GLU A 50 -49.71 31.50 -15.54
N ARG A 51 -50.10 30.28 -15.17
CA ARG A 51 -49.18 29.15 -15.01
C ARG A 51 -48.50 28.79 -16.34
N ARG A 52 -49.26 28.71 -17.43
CA ARG A 52 -48.72 28.52 -18.79
C ARG A 52 -47.72 29.61 -19.14
N ALA A 53 -48.07 30.88 -18.93
CA ALA A 53 -47.20 32.01 -19.23
C ALA A 53 -45.93 32.02 -18.36
N ALA A 54 -45.97 31.49 -17.14
CA ALA A 54 -44.78 31.31 -16.31
C ALA A 54 -43.83 30.26 -16.90
N TYR A 55 -44.35 29.09 -17.30
CA TYR A 55 -43.55 28.06 -17.97
C TYR A 55 -42.94 28.54 -19.29
N LEU A 56 -43.74 29.18 -20.16
CA LEU A 56 -43.24 29.70 -21.44
C LEU A 56 -42.15 30.75 -21.25
N ARG A 57 -42.29 31.65 -20.26
CA ARG A 57 -41.23 32.61 -19.92
C ARG A 57 -39.95 31.93 -19.49
N GLN A 58 -40.02 30.91 -18.66
CA GLN A 58 -38.83 30.16 -18.23
C GLN A 58 -38.15 29.45 -19.41
N PHE A 59 -38.91 28.84 -20.32
CA PHE A 59 -38.35 28.24 -21.53
C PHE A 59 -37.73 29.28 -22.47
N ASP A 60 -38.39 30.43 -22.66
CA ASP A 60 -37.85 31.50 -23.50
C ASP A 60 -36.56 32.10 -22.87
N GLU A 61 -36.48 32.21 -21.53
CA GLU A 61 -35.26 32.59 -20.80
C GLU A 61 -34.12 31.58 -21.02
N TYR A 62 -34.42 30.27 -21.00
CA TYR A 62 -33.42 29.24 -21.30
C TYR A 62 -32.90 29.31 -22.74
N LEU A 63 -33.77 29.53 -23.73
CA LEU A 63 -33.34 29.68 -25.13
C LEU A 63 -32.49 30.94 -25.35
N GLN A 64 -32.76 32.01 -24.61
CA GLN A 64 -31.98 33.25 -24.70
C GLN A 64 -30.61 33.14 -24.06
N ASN A 65 -30.52 32.46 -22.91
CA ASN A 65 -29.27 32.36 -22.15
C ASN A 65 -28.39 31.18 -22.59
N GLY A 66 -29.00 30.13 -23.15
CA GLY A 66 -28.30 28.89 -23.52
C GLY A 66 -27.74 28.14 -22.30
N LEU A 67 -26.87 27.17 -22.57
CA LEU A 67 -26.04 26.53 -21.55
C LEU A 67 -24.82 27.39 -21.21
N PRO A 68 -24.22 27.23 -20.01
CA PRO A 68 -22.95 27.86 -19.67
C PRO A 68 -21.83 27.52 -20.67
N ALA A 69 -20.82 28.40 -20.75
CA ALA A 69 -19.66 28.19 -21.61
C ALA A 69 -18.87 26.93 -21.16
N GLY A 70 -18.59 26.03 -22.09
CA GLY A 70 -17.97 24.72 -21.81
C GLY A 70 -18.83 23.53 -22.22
N ALA A 71 -20.13 23.74 -22.47
CA ALA A 71 -21.05 22.70 -22.95
C ALA A 71 -20.60 22.08 -24.29
N THR A 72 -20.74 20.77 -24.41
CA THR A 72 -20.55 20.05 -25.68
C THR A 72 -21.68 20.38 -26.67
N GLN A 73 -21.48 20.11 -27.97
CA GLN A 73 -22.54 20.30 -28.95
C GLN A 73 -23.74 19.39 -28.67
N GLU A 74 -23.50 18.17 -28.21
CA GLU A 74 -24.56 17.21 -27.89
C GLU A 74 -25.39 17.67 -26.68
N GLU A 75 -24.76 18.30 -25.69
CA GLU A 75 -25.45 18.93 -24.56
C GLU A 75 -26.30 20.12 -25.02
N GLN A 76 -25.75 20.99 -25.89
CA GLN A 76 -26.50 22.11 -26.46
C GLN A 76 -27.74 21.63 -27.23
N ASP A 77 -27.56 20.66 -28.12
CA ASP A 77 -28.65 20.09 -28.94
C ASP A 77 -29.72 19.45 -28.05
N PHE A 78 -29.33 18.70 -27.01
CA PHE A 78 -30.27 18.10 -26.07
C PHE A 78 -31.02 19.16 -25.24
N PHE A 79 -30.32 20.19 -24.76
CA PHE A 79 -30.92 21.27 -23.99
C PHE A 79 -31.96 22.02 -24.84
N GLU A 80 -31.59 22.42 -26.05
CA GLU A 80 -32.49 23.09 -26.97
C GLU A 80 -33.70 22.21 -27.31
N LEU A 81 -33.50 20.92 -27.58
CA LEU A 81 -34.59 19.99 -27.86
C LEU A 81 -35.54 19.85 -26.67
N ALA A 82 -35.04 19.69 -25.45
CA ALA A 82 -35.87 19.58 -24.25
C ALA A 82 -36.67 20.87 -24.03
N VAL A 83 -36.03 22.03 -24.13
CA VAL A 83 -36.69 23.34 -23.98
C VAL A 83 -37.75 23.55 -25.06
N GLN A 84 -37.45 23.25 -26.32
CA GLN A 84 -38.41 23.35 -27.42
C GLN A 84 -39.58 22.36 -27.23
N THR A 85 -39.31 21.11 -26.84
CA THR A 85 -40.33 20.08 -26.65
C THR A 85 -41.29 20.42 -25.51
N GLY A 86 -40.76 20.90 -24.37
CA GLY A 86 -41.57 21.38 -23.25
C GLY A 86 -42.41 22.62 -23.61
N ARG A 87 -41.83 23.53 -24.41
CA ARG A 87 -42.55 24.71 -24.93
C ARG A 87 -43.68 24.32 -25.89
N MET A 88 -43.41 23.37 -26.80
CA MET A 88 -44.38 22.86 -27.77
C MET A 88 -45.60 22.22 -27.10
N ALA A 89 -45.40 21.48 -26.01
CA ALA A 89 -46.49 20.87 -25.23
C ALA A 89 -47.48 21.90 -24.67
N LEU A 90 -47.03 23.14 -24.44
CA LEU A 90 -47.85 24.22 -23.88
C LEU A 90 -48.38 25.20 -24.94
N LEU A 91 -48.30 24.86 -26.24
CA LEU A 91 -48.77 25.77 -27.30
C LEU A 91 -50.27 26.04 -27.24
N ASN A 92 -51.09 25.08 -26.80
CA ASN A 92 -52.53 25.27 -26.67
C ASN A 92 -52.86 26.39 -25.66
N ASP A 93 -53.87 27.21 -25.95
CA ASP A 93 -54.33 28.29 -25.06
C ASP A 93 -54.90 27.77 -23.73
N TYR A 94 -55.29 26.49 -23.70
CA TYR A 94 -55.76 25.77 -22.53
C TYR A 94 -55.11 24.37 -22.44
N PRO A 95 -53.85 24.27 -21.97
CA PRO A 95 -53.15 23.00 -21.83
C PRO A 95 -53.85 22.09 -20.82
N THR A 96 -53.78 20.78 -21.08
CA THR A 96 -54.29 19.74 -20.17
C THR A 96 -53.32 19.52 -19.00
N PRO A 97 -53.75 18.86 -17.91
CA PRO A 97 -52.84 18.44 -16.85
C PRO A 97 -51.67 17.58 -17.35
N ASP A 98 -51.89 16.75 -18.37
CA ASP A 98 -50.86 15.90 -18.96
C ASP A 98 -49.84 16.74 -19.74
N ASP A 99 -50.28 17.80 -20.44
CA ASP A 99 -49.38 18.75 -21.12
C ASP A 99 -48.46 19.45 -20.12
N PHE A 100 -49.00 19.87 -18.96
CA PHE A 100 -48.20 20.46 -17.88
C PHE A 100 -47.25 19.44 -17.24
N ALA A 101 -47.70 18.20 -17.05
CA ALA A 101 -46.84 17.14 -16.52
C ALA A 101 -45.66 16.86 -17.47
N PHE A 102 -45.93 16.75 -18.77
CA PHE A 102 -44.92 16.55 -19.80
C PHE A 102 -43.97 17.74 -19.91
N ALA A 103 -44.49 18.99 -19.95
CA ALA A 103 -43.65 20.19 -19.97
C ALA A 103 -42.75 20.29 -18.73
N ARG A 104 -43.24 19.88 -17.56
CA ARG A 104 -42.44 19.82 -16.33
C ARG A 104 -41.32 18.79 -16.43
N VAL A 105 -41.56 17.63 -17.03
CA VAL A 105 -40.51 16.61 -17.25
C VAL A 105 -39.39 17.18 -18.13
N GLU A 106 -39.73 17.80 -19.26
CA GLU A 106 -38.73 18.41 -20.15
C GLU A 106 -37.99 19.59 -19.50
N GLN A 107 -38.69 20.40 -18.70
CA GLN A 107 -38.06 21.46 -17.92
C GLN A 107 -37.03 20.92 -16.92
N VAL A 108 -37.34 19.82 -16.23
CA VAL A 108 -36.44 19.19 -15.27
C VAL A 108 -35.19 18.66 -15.97
N LYS A 109 -35.31 18.09 -17.18
CA LYS A 109 -34.15 17.68 -18.00
C LYS A 109 -33.24 18.88 -18.31
N ALA A 110 -33.82 19.97 -18.78
CA ALA A 110 -33.06 21.19 -19.11
C ALA A 110 -32.35 21.80 -17.89
N LEU A 111 -33.06 21.92 -16.76
CA LEU A 111 -32.52 22.45 -15.50
C LEU A 111 -31.34 21.63 -14.97
N ARG A 112 -31.45 20.30 -15.02
CA ARG A 112 -30.40 19.39 -14.55
C ARG A 112 -29.15 19.49 -15.42
N LEU A 113 -29.34 19.53 -16.74
CA LEU A 113 -28.22 19.70 -17.65
C LEU A 113 -27.54 21.07 -17.44
N TYR A 114 -28.33 22.14 -17.26
CA TYR A 114 -27.79 23.47 -16.96
C TYR A 114 -26.94 23.47 -15.69
N ALA A 115 -27.42 22.87 -14.60
CA ALA A 115 -26.66 22.77 -13.34
C ALA A 115 -25.37 21.94 -13.52
N ARG A 116 -25.46 20.77 -14.17
CA ARG A 116 -24.32 19.89 -14.42
C ARG A 116 -23.24 20.56 -15.25
N VAL A 117 -23.61 21.20 -16.36
CA VAL A 117 -22.65 21.93 -17.21
C VAL A 117 -21.99 23.06 -16.42
N GLY A 118 -22.72 23.73 -15.53
CA GLY A 118 -22.14 24.72 -14.61
C GLY A 118 -21.06 24.12 -13.72
N GLU A 119 -21.31 22.97 -13.10
CA GLU A 119 -20.33 22.24 -12.27
C GLU A 119 -19.12 21.79 -13.09
N LEU A 120 -19.34 21.28 -14.31
CA LEU A 120 -18.25 20.83 -15.19
C LEU A 120 -17.45 22.00 -15.78
N SER A 121 -18.05 23.18 -15.95
CA SER A 121 -17.35 24.39 -16.36
C SER A 121 -16.38 24.86 -15.26
N ASP A 122 -16.80 24.77 -14.00
CA ASP A 122 -15.93 25.02 -12.84
C ASP A 122 -14.79 23.99 -12.76
N LEU A 123 -15.09 22.71 -13.04
CA LEU A 123 -14.06 21.67 -13.15
C LEU A 123 -13.10 21.94 -14.31
N ALA A 124 -13.59 22.35 -15.48
CA ALA A 124 -12.76 22.65 -16.65
C ALA A 124 -11.79 23.81 -16.41
N GLY A 125 -12.19 24.79 -15.60
CA GLY A 125 -11.30 25.86 -15.12
C GLY A 125 -10.12 25.35 -14.29
N ARG A 126 -10.21 24.14 -13.73
CA ARG A 126 -9.19 23.51 -12.88
C ARG A 126 -8.44 22.39 -13.61
N ASN A 127 -9.14 21.57 -14.38
CA ASN A 127 -8.58 20.50 -15.22
C ASN A 127 -9.50 20.22 -16.42
N ALA A 128 -9.11 20.71 -17.59
CA ALA A 128 -9.90 20.58 -18.81
C ALA A 128 -10.00 19.13 -19.33
N THR A 129 -8.95 18.32 -19.15
CA THR A 129 -8.92 16.91 -19.58
C THR A 129 -9.97 16.11 -18.81
N VAL A 130 -9.96 16.23 -17.48
CA VAL A 130 -10.86 15.51 -16.58
C VAL A 130 -12.30 16.00 -16.73
N ALA A 131 -12.52 17.30 -16.93
CA ALA A 131 -13.84 17.83 -17.27
C ALA A 131 -14.37 17.27 -18.60
N GLY A 132 -13.51 17.16 -19.62
CA GLY A 132 -13.86 16.55 -20.90
C GLY A 132 -14.29 15.08 -20.77
N ALA A 133 -13.56 14.30 -19.98
CA ALA A 133 -13.93 12.92 -19.66
C ALA A 133 -15.28 12.85 -18.93
N ALA A 134 -15.52 13.75 -17.97
CA ALA A 134 -16.79 13.82 -17.24
C ALA A 134 -17.96 14.17 -18.16
N HIS A 135 -17.81 15.14 -19.07
CA HIS A 135 -18.82 15.45 -20.10
C HIS A 135 -19.16 14.19 -20.91
N ALA A 136 -18.15 13.49 -21.45
CA ALA A 136 -18.36 12.28 -22.24
C ALA A 136 -19.10 11.17 -21.46
N ALA A 137 -18.70 10.92 -20.22
CA ALA A 137 -19.35 9.91 -19.37
C ALA A 137 -20.82 10.27 -19.07
N PHE A 138 -21.12 11.53 -18.75
CA PHE A 138 -22.49 11.98 -18.53
C PHE A 138 -23.32 11.95 -19.82
N ASP A 139 -22.74 12.29 -20.98
CA ASP A 139 -23.41 12.23 -22.28
C ASP A 139 -23.80 10.77 -22.62
N GLN A 140 -22.89 9.82 -22.42
CA GLN A 140 -23.15 8.39 -22.61
C GLN A 140 -24.25 7.87 -21.69
N MET A 141 -24.22 8.19 -20.39
CA MET A 141 -25.26 7.79 -19.45
C MET A 141 -26.60 8.50 -19.72
N ARG A 142 -26.57 9.76 -20.18
CA ARG A 142 -27.78 10.51 -20.57
C ARG A 142 -28.47 9.85 -21.75
N ALA A 143 -27.72 9.38 -22.75
CA ALA A 143 -28.29 8.70 -23.92
C ALA A 143 -29.15 7.47 -23.54
N ILE A 144 -28.78 6.77 -22.45
CA ILE A 144 -29.51 5.61 -21.92
C ILE A 144 -30.66 6.05 -20.99
N THR A 145 -30.42 7.01 -20.11
CA THR A 145 -31.40 7.43 -19.08
C THR A 145 -32.46 8.40 -19.61
N GLY A 146 -32.28 8.96 -20.80
CA GLY A 146 -33.11 10.01 -21.39
C GLY A 146 -32.99 11.38 -20.69
N GLY A 147 -31.96 11.57 -19.85
CA GLY A 147 -31.71 12.82 -19.10
C GLY A 147 -32.74 13.17 -18.03
N GLY A 148 -33.65 12.25 -17.71
CA GLY A 148 -34.68 12.44 -16.69
C GLY A 148 -34.13 12.46 -15.27
N GLU A 149 -35.05 12.58 -14.30
CA GLU A 149 -34.68 12.66 -12.89
C GLU A 149 -34.05 11.37 -12.36
N VAL A 150 -32.86 11.48 -11.73
CA VAL A 150 -32.14 10.41 -11.03
C VAL A 150 -32.48 10.52 -9.54
N THR A 151 -33.20 9.52 -9.03
CA THR A 151 -33.58 9.39 -7.61
C THR A 151 -33.30 7.98 -7.14
N ASP A 152 -33.16 7.79 -5.83
CA ASP A 152 -32.98 6.47 -5.23
C ASP A 152 -34.12 5.51 -5.59
N GLN A 153 -35.35 6.02 -5.67
CA GLN A 153 -36.50 5.22 -6.09
C GLN A 153 -36.36 4.74 -7.55
N ARG A 154 -35.96 5.62 -8.47
CA ARG A 154 -35.79 5.24 -9.89
C ARG A 154 -34.64 4.25 -10.08
N ILE A 155 -33.57 4.39 -9.30
CA ILE A 155 -32.46 3.43 -9.27
C ILE A 155 -32.98 2.07 -8.76
N ALA A 156 -33.70 2.05 -7.65
CA ALA A 156 -34.27 0.82 -7.09
C ALA A 156 -35.27 0.13 -8.06
N ASP A 157 -36.10 0.91 -8.75
CA ASP A 157 -37.04 0.39 -9.75
C ASP A 157 -36.29 -0.21 -10.96
N ALA A 158 -35.20 0.44 -11.41
CA ALA A 158 -34.37 -0.08 -12.49
C ALA A 158 -33.60 -1.35 -12.08
N ASP A 159 -33.09 -1.41 -10.86
CA ASP A 159 -32.44 -2.61 -10.29
C ASP A 159 -33.44 -3.79 -10.19
N ALA A 160 -34.67 -3.51 -9.76
CA ALA A 160 -35.74 -4.52 -9.73
C ALA A 160 -36.10 -5.03 -11.13
N ALA A 161 -36.16 -4.13 -12.13
CA ALA A 161 -36.39 -4.50 -13.51
C ALA A 161 -35.23 -5.35 -14.08
N ALA A 162 -33.98 -4.99 -13.79
CA ALA A 162 -32.79 -5.75 -14.19
C ALA A 162 -32.75 -7.15 -13.54
N THR A 163 -33.21 -7.27 -12.28
CA THR A 163 -33.34 -8.56 -11.61
C THR A 163 -34.40 -9.42 -12.30
N ALA A 164 -35.55 -8.85 -12.62
CA ALA A 164 -36.64 -9.55 -13.29
C ALA A 164 -36.26 -9.99 -14.72
N SER A 165 -35.55 -9.15 -15.48
CA SER A 165 -35.06 -9.51 -16.82
C SER A 165 -34.02 -10.64 -16.78
N GLY A 166 -33.15 -10.65 -15.77
CA GLY A 166 -32.16 -11.72 -15.58
C GLY A 166 -32.83 -13.07 -15.29
N GLN A 167 -33.89 -13.07 -14.47
CA GLN A 167 -34.71 -14.27 -14.23
C GLN A 167 -35.40 -14.75 -15.50
N ALA A 168 -35.93 -13.84 -16.32
CA ALA A 168 -36.55 -14.18 -17.59
C ALA A 168 -35.55 -14.77 -18.61
N LEU A 169 -34.31 -14.25 -18.65
CA LEU A 169 -33.24 -14.81 -19.47
C LEU A 169 -32.86 -16.22 -19.02
N ALA A 170 -32.67 -16.43 -17.71
CA ALA A 170 -32.37 -17.76 -17.17
C ALA A 170 -33.48 -18.78 -17.51
N GLN A 171 -34.74 -18.37 -17.44
CA GLN A 171 -35.87 -19.21 -17.86
C GLN A 171 -35.83 -19.50 -19.37
N ALA A 172 -35.56 -18.50 -20.21
CA ALA A 172 -35.48 -18.70 -21.66
C ALA A 172 -34.30 -19.61 -22.07
N GLU A 173 -33.18 -19.57 -21.34
CA GLU A 173 -32.05 -20.49 -21.54
C GLU A 173 -32.42 -21.92 -21.13
N GLN A 174 -33.18 -22.09 -20.05
CA GLN A 174 -33.74 -23.39 -19.66
C GLN A 174 -34.74 -23.92 -20.70
N ASP A 175 -35.64 -23.06 -21.21
CA ASP A 175 -36.60 -23.44 -22.24
C ASP A 175 -35.90 -23.89 -23.54
N LEU A 176 -34.75 -23.28 -23.88
CA LEU A 176 -33.93 -23.71 -25.02
C LEU A 176 -33.29 -25.07 -24.80
N LEU A 177 -32.79 -25.35 -23.59
CA LEU A 177 -32.27 -26.67 -23.22
C LEU A 177 -33.38 -27.74 -23.30
N ASP A 178 -34.56 -27.42 -22.77
CA ASP A 178 -35.72 -28.32 -22.78
C ASP A 178 -36.22 -28.58 -24.21
N ALA A 179 -36.29 -27.55 -25.05
CA ALA A 179 -36.58 -27.70 -26.48
C ALA A 179 -35.54 -28.58 -27.18
N GLY A 180 -34.27 -28.46 -26.81
CA GLY A 180 -33.18 -29.30 -27.28
C GLY A 180 -33.30 -30.77 -26.83
N ASN A 181 -34.01 -31.05 -25.74
CA ASN A 181 -34.16 -32.39 -25.17
C ASN A 181 -35.43 -33.13 -25.58
N ILE A 182 -36.26 -32.55 -26.46
CA ILE A 182 -37.47 -33.20 -26.98
C ILE A 182 -37.10 -34.54 -27.65
N PRO A 183 -37.63 -35.70 -27.18
CA PRO A 183 -37.32 -37.01 -27.75
C PRO A 183 -37.75 -37.12 -29.22
N ILE A 184 -36.91 -37.72 -30.05
CA ILE A 184 -37.22 -37.97 -31.47
C ILE A 184 -37.59 -39.43 -31.64
N ILE A 185 -38.87 -39.72 -31.86
CA ILE A 185 -39.39 -41.08 -32.08
C ILE A 185 -39.95 -41.21 -33.51
N THR A 186 -40.40 -40.10 -34.10
CA THR A 186 -40.98 -40.01 -35.44
C THR A 186 -40.42 -38.82 -36.23
N ASP A 187 -40.58 -38.82 -37.56
CA ASP A 187 -40.20 -37.67 -38.42
C ASP A 187 -40.94 -36.37 -38.04
N ARG A 188 -42.15 -36.49 -37.46
CA ARG A 188 -42.92 -35.35 -36.95
C ARG A 188 -42.30 -34.74 -35.70
N ASP A 189 -41.59 -35.53 -34.89
CA ASP A 189 -40.88 -35.04 -33.71
C ASP A 189 -39.64 -34.24 -34.09
N ILE A 190 -38.99 -34.56 -35.22
CA ILE A 190 -37.88 -33.77 -35.78
C ILE A 190 -38.34 -32.34 -36.07
N ILE A 191 -39.48 -32.19 -36.77
CA ILE A 191 -40.05 -30.88 -37.11
C ILE A 191 -40.50 -30.15 -35.85
N THR A 192 -41.09 -30.86 -34.89
CA THR A 192 -41.57 -30.30 -33.62
C THR A 192 -40.40 -29.75 -32.80
N ARG A 193 -39.32 -30.53 -32.64
CA ARG A 193 -38.09 -30.11 -31.98
C ARG A 193 -37.44 -28.92 -32.69
N ALA A 194 -37.33 -28.95 -34.01
CA ALA A 194 -36.73 -27.85 -34.78
C ALA A 194 -37.49 -26.52 -34.59
N ASN A 195 -38.83 -26.55 -34.61
CA ASN A 195 -39.64 -25.35 -34.35
C ASN A 195 -39.51 -24.88 -32.90
N ALA A 196 -39.55 -25.80 -31.92
CA ALA A 196 -39.38 -25.46 -30.51
C ALA A 196 -38.01 -24.82 -30.24
N VAL A 197 -36.93 -25.37 -30.79
CA VAL A 197 -35.57 -24.80 -30.67
C VAL A 197 -35.49 -23.42 -31.31
N ARG A 198 -36.08 -23.22 -32.50
CA ARG A 198 -36.11 -21.91 -33.16
C ARG A 198 -36.85 -20.86 -32.33
N ASP A 199 -38.04 -21.21 -31.83
CA ASP A 199 -38.87 -20.27 -31.07
C ASP A 199 -38.23 -19.96 -29.70
N ALA A 200 -37.63 -20.95 -29.04
CA ALA A 200 -36.87 -20.75 -27.80
C ALA A 200 -35.59 -19.93 -28.02
N THR A 201 -34.90 -20.10 -29.16
CA THR A 201 -33.74 -19.27 -29.52
C THR A 201 -34.13 -17.81 -29.67
N ARG A 202 -35.24 -17.52 -30.37
CA ARG A 202 -35.78 -16.15 -30.50
C ARG A 202 -36.13 -15.55 -29.13
N LEU A 203 -36.84 -16.30 -28.28
CA LEU A 203 -37.21 -15.83 -26.94
C LEU A 203 -35.98 -15.56 -26.06
N ARG A 204 -34.95 -16.42 -26.13
CA ARG A 204 -33.67 -16.20 -25.46
C ARG A 204 -33.00 -14.91 -25.95
N ASP A 205 -32.99 -14.67 -27.26
CA ASP A 205 -32.36 -13.47 -27.82
C ASP A 205 -33.12 -12.19 -27.44
N GLU A 206 -34.46 -12.23 -27.43
CA GLU A 206 -35.32 -11.14 -26.93
C GLU A 206 -35.11 -10.89 -25.43
N ALA A 207 -35.07 -11.95 -24.61
CA ALA A 207 -34.81 -11.86 -23.18
C ALA A 207 -33.40 -11.35 -22.88
N ARG A 208 -32.40 -11.74 -23.68
CA ARG A 208 -31.02 -11.26 -23.57
C ARG A 208 -30.92 -9.78 -23.89
N GLN A 209 -31.59 -9.30 -24.94
CA GLN A 209 -31.63 -7.87 -25.25
C GLN A 209 -32.32 -7.08 -24.14
N ALA A 210 -33.48 -7.55 -23.64
CA ALA A 210 -34.19 -6.90 -22.54
C ALA A 210 -33.35 -6.86 -21.25
N ASP A 211 -32.60 -7.92 -20.96
CA ASP A 211 -31.67 -7.96 -19.83
C ASP A 211 -30.52 -6.96 -19.97
N GLN A 212 -29.93 -6.85 -21.16
CA GLN A 212 -28.90 -5.87 -21.46
C GLN A 212 -29.41 -4.44 -21.31
N GLU A 213 -30.60 -4.13 -21.82
CA GLU A 213 -31.23 -2.81 -21.72
C GLU A 213 -31.57 -2.44 -20.27
N ALA A 214 -32.19 -3.36 -19.51
CA ALA A 214 -32.56 -3.12 -18.11
C ALA A 214 -31.31 -2.91 -17.22
N LYS A 215 -30.29 -3.77 -17.35
CA LYS A 215 -29.01 -3.60 -16.66
C LYS A 215 -28.28 -2.34 -17.11
N GLY A 216 -28.37 -1.97 -18.39
CA GLY A 216 -27.81 -0.73 -18.92
C GLY A 216 -28.43 0.51 -18.28
N LEU A 217 -29.77 0.54 -18.15
CA LEU A 217 -30.48 1.64 -17.48
C LEU A 217 -30.13 1.74 -16.00
N ALA A 218 -30.14 0.62 -15.27
CA ALA A 218 -29.78 0.59 -13.85
C ALA A 218 -28.36 1.12 -13.62
N ARG A 219 -27.39 0.65 -14.41
CA ARG A 219 -25.99 1.12 -14.37
C ARG A 219 -25.87 2.60 -14.69
N ALA A 220 -26.50 3.08 -15.75
CA ALA A 220 -26.40 4.48 -16.16
C ALA A 220 -27.01 5.45 -15.13
N LEU A 221 -28.12 5.07 -14.46
CA LEU A 221 -28.70 5.87 -13.38
C LEU A 221 -27.78 5.93 -12.16
N LEU A 222 -27.24 4.77 -11.75
CA LEU A 222 -26.34 4.69 -10.61
C LEU A 222 -25.02 5.41 -10.89
N GLY A 223 -24.43 5.21 -12.07
CA GLY A 223 -23.22 5.90 -12.51
C GLY A 223 -23.38 7.42 -12.54
N THR A 224 -24.53 7.91 -13.02
CA THR A 224 -24.81 9.36 -13.01
C THR A 224 -24.82 9.92 -11.59
N LYS A 225 -25.38 9.17 -10.63
CA LYS A 225 -25.40 9.57 -9.21
C LYS A 225 -24.00 9.54 -8.60
N LEU A 226 -23.31 8.40 -8.69
CA LEU A 226 -22.02 8.21 -8.02
C LEU A 226 -20.91 9.07 -8.63
N LEU A 227 -20.90 9.26 -9.96
CA LEU A 227 -19.94 10.17 -10.60
C LEU A 227 -20.16 11.61 -10.14
N ALA A 228 -21.42 12.04 -10.02
CA ALA A 228 -21.73 13.37 -9.50
C ALA A 228 -21.20 13.57 -8.07
N GLU A 229 -21.37 12.57 -7.21
CA GLU A 229 -20.86 12.59 -5.83
C GLU A 229 -19.32 12.63 -5.79
N ALA A 230 -18.66 11.83 -6.64
CA ALA A 230 -17.20 11.79 -6.75
C ALA A 230 -16.58 13.05 -7.38
N LEU A 231 -17.33 13.77 -8.22
CA LEU A 231 -16.91 15.07 -8.77
C LEU A 231 -17.21 16.24 -7.82
N ASP A 232 -18.13 16.06 -6.86
CA ASP A 232 -18.41 17.09 -5.86
C ASP A 232 -17.33 17.14 -4.78
N THR A 233 -16.84 15.96 -4.35
CA THR A 233 -15.85 15.80 -3.27
C THR A 233 -14.82 14.71 -3.61
N GLY A 234 -13.61 14.80 -3.04
CA GLY A 234 -12.58 13.77 -3.21
C GLY A 234 -11.67 13.96 -4.44
N PRO A 235 -10.91 12.93 -4.85
CA PRO A 235 -9.82 13.06 -5.82
C PRO A 235 -10.24 13.49 -7.23
N LEU A 236 -11.42 13.06 -7.69
CA LEU A 236 -11.95 13.43 -9.01
C LEU A 236 -12.54 14.85 -9.02
N SER A 237 -12.92 15.38 -7.85
CA SER A 237 -13.46 16.73 -7.77
C SER A 237 -12.46 17.80 -8.19
N MET A 238 -11.15 17.54 -8.06
CA MET A 238 -10.07 18.52 -8.26
C MET A 238 -10.23 19.79 -7.39
N LYS A 239 -11.04 19.73 -6.33
CA LYS A 239 -11.24 20.82 -5.35
C LYS A 239 -10.20 20.70 -4.22
N GLY A 240 -9.95 21.83 -3.57
CA GLY A 240 -9.15 21.88 -2.35
C GLY A 240 -7.69 21.48 -2.54
N ALA A 241 -7.10 21.00 -1.45
CA ALA A 241 -5.69 20.61 -1.35
C ALA A 241 -5.43 19.12 -1.64
N GLY A 242 -6.48 18.34 -1.94
CA GLY A 242 -6.46 16.88 -2.18
C GLY A 242 -5.33 16.39 -3.07
N ARG A 243 -4.71 15.25 -2.73
CA ARG A 243 -3.81 14.51 -3.64
C ARG A 243 -4.55 14.26 -4.95
N LYS A 244 -4.05 14.87 -6.03
CA LYS A 244 -4.65 14.77 -7.36
C LYS A 244 -4.19 13.50 -8.05
N LEU A 245 -5.11 12.83 -8.72
CA LEU A 245 -4.79 11.71 -9.60
C LEU A 245 -4.21 12.25 -10.92
N PRO A 246 -3.30 11.50 -11.58
CA PRO A 246 -2.88 11.81 -12.95
C PRO A 246 -4.09 11.92 -13.89
N ASP A 247 -4.05 12.85 -14.85
CA ASP A 247 -5.18 13.14 -15.74
C ASP A 247 -5.73 11.90 -16.47
N ALA A 248 -4.83 11.02 -16.93
CA ALA A 248 -5.19 9.78 -17.58
C ALA A 248 -5.93 8.83 -16.62
N VAL A 249 -5.38 8.63 -15.42
CA VAL A 249 -6.00 7.82 -14.35
C VAL A 249 -7.38 8.35 -13.97
N ALA A 250 -7.50 9.68 -13.78
CA ALA A 250 -8.77 10.31 -13.44
C ALA A 250 -9.79 10.13 -14.58
N SER A 251 -9.38 10.27 -15.84
CA SER A 251 -10.24 10.09 -17.00
C SER A 251 -10.72 8.65 -17.14
N ASP A 252 -9.83 7.66 -16.94
CA ASP A 252 -10.17 6.23 -17.01
C ASP A 252 -11.09 5.81 -15.85
N LEU A 253 -10.91 6.38 -14.64
CA LEU A 253 -11.85 6.19 -13.53
C LEU A 253 -13.23 6.75 -13.85
N ILE A 254 -13.29 7.95 -14.44
CA ILE A 254 -14.55 8.59 -14.84
C ILE A 254 -15.27 7.71 -15.88
N ASP A 255 -14.56 7.19 -16.88
CA ASP A 255 -15.12 6.28 -17.87
C ASP A 255 -15.65 4.99 -17.21
N ALA A 256 -14.95 4.47 -16.19
CA ALA A 256 -15.39 3.28 -15.46
C ALA A 256 -16.75 3.46 -14.75
N PHE A 257 -17.19 4.69 -14.43
CA PHE A 257 -18.56 4.91 -13.91
C PHE A 257 -19.65 4.54 -14.92
N THR A 258 -19.34 4.53 -16.22
CA THR A 258 -20.29 4.16 -17.27
C THR A 258 -20.51 2.64 -17.36
N THR A 259 -19.54 1.85 -16.90
CA THR A 259 -19.52 0.38 -17.01
C THR A 259 -19.72 -0.32 -15.66
N HIS A 260 -18.99 0.11 -14.63
CA HIS A 260 -18.97 -0.49 -13.29
C HIS A 260 -19.08 0.58 -12.18
N PRO A 261 -20.23 1.26 -12.02
CA PRO A 261 -20.34 2.47 -11.21
C PRO A 261 -20.00 2.30 -9.72
N ARG A 262 -20.38 1.19 -9.09
CA ARG A 262 -20.03 0.92 -7.67
C ARG A 262 -18.54 0.66 -7.50
N LEU A 263 -18.00 -0.21 -8.35
CA LEU A 263 -16.58 -0.54 -8.34
C LEU A 263 -15.74 0.72 -8.58
N ALA A 264 -16.10 1.53 -9.59
CA ALA A 264 -15.42 2.79 -9.90
C ALA A 264 -15.41 3.74 -8.71
N ALA A 265 -16.55 3.95 -8.05
CA ALA A 265 -16.66 4.81 -6.86
C ALA A 265 -15.69 4.39 -5.74
N ASP A 266 -15.69 3.10 -5.41
CA ASP A 266 -14.81 2.56 -4.36
C ASP A 266 -13.32 2.52 -4.79
N THR A 267 -13.06 2.50 -6.10
CA THR A 267 -11.69 2.44 -6.64
C THR A 267 -10.99 3.79 -6.67
N VAL A 268 -11.73 4.91 -6.60
CA VAL A 268 -11.13 6.25 -6.56
C VAL A 268 -10.13 6.37 -5.41
N ASP A 269 -10.51 5.92 -4.21
CA ASP A 269 -9.65 5.95 -3.03
C ASP A 269 -8.50 4.94 -3.15
N ILE A 270 -8.76 3.75 -3.70
CA ILE A 270 -7.71 2.73 -3.95
C ILE A 270 -6.63 3.29 -4.88
N ALA A 271 -7.03 3.96 -5.97
CA ALA A 271 -6.10 4.60 -6.90
C ALA A 271 -5.36 5.77 -6.22
N GLN A 272 -6.04 6.56 -5.40
CA GLN A 272 -5.41 7.65 -4.67
C GLN A 272 -4.31 7.16 -3.74
N ASP A 273 -4.52 6.04 -3.05
CA ASP A 273 -3.58 5.48 -2.07
C ASP A 273 -2.46 4.64 -2.71
N ALA A 274 -2.68 4.12 -3.91
CA ALA A 274 -1.74 3.24 -4.61
C ALA A 274 -0.37 3.91 -4.90
N MET A 275 0.66 3.06 -4.95
CA MET A 275 1.96 3.42 -5.54
C MET A 275 1.87 3.47 -7.07
N ASP A 276 1.09 2.58 -7.66
CA ASP A 276 0.82 2.51 -9.11
C ASP A 276 -0.68 2.70 -9.39
N PRO A 277 -1.17 3.95 -9.39
CA PRO A 277 -2.57 4.24 -9.71
C PRO A 277 -2.96 3.84 -11.15
N GLU A 278 -2.00 3.81 -12.08
CA GLU A 278 -2.25 3.40 -13.47
C GLU A 278 -2.58 1.91 -13.55
N ALA A 279 -1.89 1.06 -12.79
CA ALA A 279 -2.22 -0.36 -12.69
C ALA A 279 -3.65 -0.57 -12.16
N VAL A 280 -4.09 0.22 -11.18
CA VAL A 280 -5.45 0.13 -10.64
C VAL A 280 -6.49 0.33 -11.74
N VAL A 281 -6.38 1.40 -12.53
CA VAL A 281 -7.37 1.70 -13.59
C VAL A 281 -7.30 0.71 -14.75
N GLN A 282 -6.12 0.23 -15.12
CA GLN A 282 -5.96 -0.85 -16.10
C GLN A 282 -6.64 -2.16 -15.60
N GLY A 283 -6.62 -2.39 -14.30
CA GLY A 283 -7.25 -3.53 -13.64
C GLY A 283 -8.78 -3.46 -13.59
N ILE A 284 -9.38 -2.26 -13.50
CA ILE A 284 -10.83 -2.08 -13.31
C ILE A 284 -11.64 -2.80 -14.38
N ALA A 285 -11.28 -2.67 -15.65
CA ALA A 285 -12.04 -3.32 -16.73
C ALA A 285 -12.01 -4.85 -16.60
N THR A 286 -10.86 -5.42 -16.22
CA THR A 286 -10.70 -6.87 -16.05
C THR A 286 -11.46 -7.36 -14.82
N VAL A 287 -11.29 -6.69 -13.68
CA VAL A 287 -11.96 -7.05 -12.41
C VAL A 287 -13.46 -6.82 -12.50
N GLY A 288 -13.90 -5.72 -13.11
CA GLY A 288 -15.30 -5.39 -13.33
C GLY A 288 -16.00 -6.41 -14.21
N ALA A 289 -15.36 -6.87 -15.30
CA ALA A 289 -15.90 -7.94 -16.12
C ALA A 289 -16.06 -9.26 -15.35
N GLN A 290 -15.10 -9.59 -14.47
CA GLN A 290 -15.20 -10.78 -13.60
C GLN A 290 -16.30 -10.63 -12.54
N LEU A 291 -16.45 -9.43 -11.97
CA LEU A 291 -17.52 -9.11 -11.03
C LEU A 291 -18.90 -9.23 -11.67
N ASP A 292 -19.09 -8.69 -12.88
CA ASP A 292 -20.32 -8.81 -13.65
C ASP A 292 -20.65 -10.27 -14.00
N ALA A 293 -19.61 -11.10 -14.22
CA ALA A 293 -19.74 -12.54 -14.40
C ALA A 293 -19.92 -13.31 -13.06
N GLY A 294 -19.87 -12.64 -11.92
CA GLY A 294 -20.02 -13.24 -10.58
C GLY A 294 -18.82 -14.08 -10.13
N PHE A 295 -17.63 -13.89 -10.74
CA PHE A 295 -16.44 -14.71 -10.52
C PHE A 295 -16.72 -16.22 -10.63
N VAL A 296 -17.59 -16.61 -11.56
CA VAL A 296 -17.90 -18.02 -11.79
C VAL A 296 -16.70 -18.74 -12.39
N SER A 297 -16.43 -19.93 -11.86
CA SER A 297 -15.43 -20.87 -12.41
C SER A 297 -15.85 -21.40 -13.79
N ALA A 298 -14.99 -22.15 -14.48
CA ALA A 298 -15.32 -22.74 -15.78
C ALA A 298 -16.51 -23.72 -15.71
N THR A 299 -16.77 -24.26 -14.52
CA THR A 299 -17.94 -25.12 -14.22
C THR A 299 -19.19 -24.36 -13.78
N GLY A 300 -19.14 -23.02 -13.69
CA GLY A 300 -20.24 -22.19 -13.23
C GLY A 300 -20.39 -22.09 -11.70
N ALA A 301 -19.47 -22.68 -10.93
CA ALA A 301 -19.49 -22.64 -9.47
C ALA A 301 -18.75 -21.41 -8.91
N VAL A 302 -19.16 -20.96 -7.72
CA VAL A 302 -18.51 -19.91 -6.91
C VAL A 302 -18.15 -20.45 -5.52
N PRO A 303 -17.13 -19.89 -4.84
CA PRO A 303 -16.79 -20.30 -3.48
C PRO A 303 -17.94 -20.03 -2.49
N TYR A 304 -18.05 -20.86 -1.45
CA TYR A 304 -19.08 -20.68 -0.42
C TYR A 304 -18.82 -19.43 0.42
N GLY A 305 -19.87 -18.62 0.66
CA GLY A 305 -19.76 -17.38 1.46
C GLY A 305 -18.96 -16.27 0.78
N PHE A 306 -18.77 -16.36 -0.54
CA PHE A 306 -17.95 -15.45 -1.32
C PHE A 306 -18.63 -14.11 -1.57
N ASP A 307 -18.05 -13.03 -1.05
CA ASP A 307 -18.43 -11.66 -1.40
C ASP A 307 -17.62 -11.20 -2.62
N ALA A 308 -18.23 -11.30 -3.80
CA ALA A 308 -17.61 -10.94 -5.07
C ALA A 308 -17.16 -9.48 -5.13
N HIS A 309 -17.91 -8.57 -4.49
CA HIS A 309 -17.59 -7.15 -4.52
C HIS A 309 -16.42 -6.84 -3.60
N ALA A 310 -16.42 -7.36 -2.36
CA ALA A 310 -15.29 -7.20 -1.46
C ALA A 310 -14.01 -7.81 -2.05
N TYR A 311 -14.11 -9.00 -2.65
CA TYR A 311 -12.98 -9.64 -3.32
C TYR A 311 -12.47 -8.82 -4.51
N ALA A 312 -13.35 -8.23 -5.32
CA ALA A 312 -12.95 -7.32 -6.40
C ALA A 312 -12.14 -6.11 -5.89
N LEU A 313 -12.56 -5.51 -4.78
CA LEU A 313 -11.81 -4.40 -4.15
C LEU A 313 -10.43 -4.85 -3.64
N ASP A 314 -10.34 -6.04 -3.05
CA ASP A 314 -9.07 -6.57 -2.57
C ASP A 314 -8.12 -6.90 -3.73
N LEU A 315 -8.63 -7.39 -4.86
CA LEU A 315 -7.84 -7.53 -6.10
C LEU A 315 -7.29 -6.19 -6.58
N LEU A 316 -8.10 -5.12 -6.58
CA LEU A 316 -7.67 -3.80 -7.02
C LEU A 316 -6.61 -3.19 -6.07
N LYS A 317 -6.76 -3.36 -4.76
CA LYS A 317 -5.75 -2.95 -3.77
C LYS A 317 -4.43 -3.69 -3.96
N MET A 318 -4.49 -5.02 -4.14
CA MET A 318 -3.30 -5.84 -4.39
C MET A 318 -2.62 -5.44 -5.70
N GLY A 319 -3.40 -5.23 -6.77
CA GLY A 319 -2.88 -4.81 -8.06
C GLY A 319 -2.29 -3.41 -8.06
N GLY A 320 -2.82 -2.46 -7.27
CA GLY A 320 -2.22 -1.14 -7.08
C GLY A 320 -0.82 -1.18 -6.42
N THR A 321 -0.50 -2.27 -5.71
CA THR A 321 0.86 -2.52 -5.17
C THR A 321 1.72 -3.32 -6.15
N CYS A 322 1.15 -4.39 -6.73
CA CYS A 322 1.88 -5.37 -7.55
C CYS A 322 2.09 -4.92 -9.01
N GLY A 323 1.33 -3.94 -9.50
CA GLY A 323 1.38 -3.43 -10.87
C GLY A 323 0.63 -4.30 -11.89
N ALA A 324 0.66 -3.91 -13.16
CA ALA A 324 -0.16 -4.50 -14.24
C ALA A 324 0.03 -6.02 -14.48
N ASP A 325 1.21 -6.58 -14.21
CA ASP A 325 1.51 -8.03 -14.34
C ASP A 325 0.66 -8.88 -13.38
N TYR A 326 0.19 -8.29 -12.28
CA TYR A 326 -0.82 -8.91 -11.42
C TYR A 326 -2.12 -9.17 -12.18
N PHE A 327 -2.73 -8.13 -12.75
CA PHE A 327 -4.03 -8.27 -13.44
C PHE A 327 -3.95 -9.14 -14.69
N ALA A 328 -2.81 -9.14 -15.39
CA ALA A 328 -2.60 -9.97 -16.57
C ALA A 328 -2.76 -11.48 -16.30
N ARG A 329 -2.64 -11.93 -15.04
CA ARG A 329 -2.72 -13.35 -14.64
C ARG A 329 -4.10 -13.77 -14.11
N LEU A 330 -4.99 -12.81 -13.84
CA LEU A 330 -6.27 -13.07 -13.17
C LEU A 330 -7.20 -13.97 -14.00
N ASN A 331 -7.39 -13.64 -15.29
CA ASN A 331 -8.29 -14.38 -16.17
C ASN A 331 -7.83 -15.83 -16.36
N ASP A 332 -6.53 -16.05 -16.55
CA ASP A 332 -5.96 -17.39 -16.65
C ASP A 332 -6.23 -18.18 -15.36
N TYR A 333 -6.06 -17.58 -14.18
CA TYR A 333 -6.32 -18.28 -12.93
C TYR A 333 -7.81 -18.68 -12.75
N ILE A 334 -8.73 -17.75 -13.03
CA ILE A 334 -10.18 -17.99 -12.90
C ILE A 334 -10.64 -19.05 -13.90
N SER A 335 -10.19 -18.94 -15.16
CA SER A 335 -10.57 -19.87 -16.24
C SER A 335 -10.09 -21.32 -16.00
N ASN A 336 -9.08 -21.52 -15.14
CA ASN A 336 -8.56 -22.83 -14.75
C ASN A 336 -9.13 -23.33 -13.40
N ASP A 337 -10.32 -22.89 -13.01
CA ASP A 337 -11.01 -23.25 -11.76
C ASP A 337 -10.21 -22.93 -10.48
N GLY A 338 -9.29 -21.95 -10.54
CA GLY A 338 -8.42 -21.60 -9.42
C GLY A 338 -9.18 -21.13 -8.17
N LEU A 339 -10.32 -20.46 -8.35
CA LEU A 339 -11.17 -20.01 -7.23
C LEU A 339 -11.82 -21.17 -6.46
N MET A 340 -12.02 -22.32 -7.12
CA MET A 340 -12.67 -23.50 -6.53
C MET A 340 -11.68 -24.50 -5.94
N ASP A 341 -10.38 -24.20 -6.01
CA ASP A 341 -9.37 -25.05 -5.41
C ASP A 341 -9.57 -25.11 -3.89
N LEU A 342 -9.70 -26.31 -3.34
CA LEU A 342 -9.88 -26.51 -1.89
C LEU A 342 -8.54 -26.52 -1.14
N GLN A 343 -7.42 -26.50 -1.86
CA GLN A 343 -6.08 -26.52 -1.30
C GLN A 343 -5.43 -25.14 -1.45
N PRO A 344 -5.61 -24.23 -0.47
CA PRO A 344 -4.87 -22.98 -0.44
C PRO A 344 -3.37 -23.25 -0.28
N LEU A 345 -2.55 -22.22 -0.51
CA LEU A 345 -1.16 -22.27 -0.10
C LEU A 345 -1.06 -22.45 1.42
N PRO A 346 0.00 -23.12 1.91
CA PRO A 346 0.19 -23.34 3.33
C PRO A 346 0.31 -21.99 4.07
N ASP A 347 -0.41 -21.87 5.18
CA ASP A 347 -0.37 -20.73 6.09
C ASP A 347 -0.39 -21.26 7.53
N ASP A 348 0.18 -20.48 8.45
CA ASP A 348 0.15 -20.73 9.89
C ASP A 348 -0.60 -19.60 10.56
N PRO A 349 -1.89 -19.78 10.91
CA PRO A 349 -2.69 -18.72 11.51
C PRO A 349 -2.19 -18.30 12.89
N THR A 350 -1.27 -19.08 13.50
CA THR A 350 -0.67 -18.77 14.79
C THR A 350 0.69 -18.07 14.68
N ASN A 351 1.30 -18.05 13.48
CA ASN A 351 2.61 -17.45 13.25
C ASN A 351 2.67 -16.72 11.89
N ARG A 352 2.23 -15.46 11.91
CA ARG A 352 2.22 -14.54 10.77
C ARG A 352 3.59 -14.39 10.13
N ASP A 353 4.67 -14.36 10.91
CA ASP A 353 6.04 -14.15 10.43
C ASP A 353 6.52 -15.30 9.53
N SER A 354 5.92 -16.49 9.64
CA SER A 354 6.27 -17.66 8.82
C SER A 354 5.55 -17.74 7.47
N ARG A 355 4.54 -16.87 7.27
CA ARG A 355 3.60 -16.95 6.15
C ARG A 355 4.30 -16.83 4.81
N GLY A 356 5.12 -15.79 4.60
CA GLY A 356 5.78 -15.59 3.31
C GLY A 356 6.76 -16.70 2.98
N THR A 357 7.53 -17.16 3.97
CA THR A 357 8.45 -18.29 3.81
C THR A 357 7.70 -19.56 3.35
N ARG A 358 6.60 -19.94 4.02
CA ARG A 358 5.82 -21.13 3.66
C ARG A 358 5.19 -21.01 2.27
N ARG A 359 4.63 -19.85 1.94
CA ARG A 359 4.01 -19.59 0.63
C ARG A 359 5.05 -19.62 -0.50
N CYS A 360 6.20 -18.97 -0.32
CA CYS A 360 7.31 -19.01 -1.27
C CYS A 360 7.85 -20.42 -1.47
N MET A 361 7.98 -21.21 -0.41
CA MET A 361 8.38 -22.62 -0.51
C MET A 361 7.40 -23.45 -1.33
N ALA A 362 6.10 -23.26 -1.12
CA ALA A 362 5.08 -23.97 -1.89
C ALA A 362 5.10 -23.58 -3.37
N VAL A 363 5.19 -22.29 -3.70
CA VAL A 363 5.32 -21.83 -5.09
C VAL A 363 6.59 -22.37 -5.72
N ALA A 364 7.74 -22.25 -5.05
CA ALA A 364 9.04 -22.73 -5.54
C ALA A 364 9.04 -24.23 -5.88
N GLY A 365 8.31 -25.05 -5.12
CA GLY A 365 8.18 -26.48 -5.39
C GLY A 365 7.50 -26.76 -6.74
N GLU A 366 6.49 -25.98 -7.09
CA GLU A 366 5.72 -26.13 -8.34
C GLU A 366 6.42 -25.50 -9.55
N LEU A 367 7.37 -24.59 -9.34
CA LEU A 367 8.23 -24.04 -10.41
C LEU A 367 9.24 -25.05 -10.96
N MET A 368 9.35 -26.24 -10.38
CA MET A 368 10.29 -27.28 -10.82
C MET A 368 9.55 -28.50 -11.36
N ASP A 369 10.01 -29.07 -12.48
CA ASP A 369 9.52 -30.34 -13.04
C ASP A 369 9.76 -31.54 -12.10
N MET A 370 9.22 -32.71 -12.47
CA MET A 370 9.41 -33.96 -11.72
C MET A 370 10.87 -34.40 -11.54
N ASN A 371 11.80 -33.85 -12.33
CA ASN A 371 13.24 -34.07 -12.24
C ASN A 371 13.95 -32.97 -11.43
N GLY A 372 13.20 -32.00 -10.89
CA GLY A 372 13.70 -30.84 -10.17
C GLY A 372 14.33 -29.78 -11.07
N ASN A 373 13.97 -29.71 -12.36
CA ASN A 373 14.44 -28.67 -13.27
C ASN A 373 13.49 -27.47 -13.28
N LEU A 374 14.02 -26.26 -13.32
CA LEU A 374 13.22 -25.03 -13.38
C LEU A 374 12.38 -24.96 -14.67
N ASP A 375 11.05 -24.87 -14.53
CA ASP A 375 10.09 -24.65 -15.62
C ASP A 375 8.91 -23.78 -15.17
N LEU A 376 9.00 -22.48 -15.45
CA LEU A 376 8.00 -21.47 -15.10
C LEU A 376 6.70 -21.58 -15.91
N ASN A 377 6.68 -22.35 -17.01
CA ASN A 377 5.56 -22.36 -17.96
C ASN A 377 4.57 -23.50 -17.75
N ARG A 378 4.86 -24.42 -16.82
CA ARG A 378 3.95 -25.52 -16.47
C ARG A 378 2.62 -25.00 -15.92
N ALA A 379 1.56 -25.79 -16.13
CA ALA A 379 0.25 -25.52 -15.58
C ALA A 379 0.29 -25.43 -14.04
N ASP A 380 1.01 -26.34 -13.38
CA ASP A 380 1.12 -26.37 -11.93
C ASP A 380 1.88 -25.14 -11.38
N ALA A 381 2.95 -24.70 -12.05
CA ALA A 381 3.68 -23.48 -11.75
C ALA A 381 2.77 -22.24 -11.83
N LYS A 382 2.05 -22.09 -12.96
CA LYS A 382 1.09 -20.99 -13.15
C LYS A 382 -0.03 -21.03 -12.12
N LYS A 383 -0.53 -22.22 -11.78
CA LYS A 383 -1.56 -22.41 -10.77
C LYS A 383 -1.07 -22.03 -9.37
N ALA A 384 0.15 -22.41 -8.99
CA ALA A 384 0.73 -22.07 -7.69
C ALA A 384 0.94 -20.56 -7.53
N VAL A 385 1.47 -19.90 -8.57
CA VAL A 385 1.57 -18.43 -8.62
C VAL A 385 0.16 -17.81 -8.56
N GLY A 386 -0.80 -18.32 -9.32
CA GLY A 386 -2.19 -17.84 -9.25
C GLY A 386 -2.82 -17.99 -7.86
N LYS A 387 -2.53 -19.09 -7.14
CA LYS A 387 -3.00 -19.25 -5.76
C LYS A 387 -2.43 -18.17 -4.84
N MET A 388 -1.13 -17.88 -5.01
CA MET A 388 -0.44 -16.82 -4.27
C MET A 388 -1.06 -15.44 -4.45
N LEU A 389 -1.54 -15.16 -5.67
CA LEU A 389 -2.01 -13.85 -6.06
C LEU A 389 -3.52 -13.65 -5.84
N PHE A 390 -4.32 -14.72 -5.98
CA PHE A 390 -5.78 -14.61 -6.14
C PHE A 390 -6.58 -15.58 -5.28
N HIS A 391 -6.01 -16.63 -4.68
CA HIS A 391 -6.85 -17.59 -3.94
C HIS A 391 -7.58 -16.88 -2.78
N PRO A 392 -8.91 -17.07 -2.58
CA PRO A 392 -9.66 -16.36 -1.55
C PRO A 392 -9.05 -16.49 -0.14
N ALA A 393 -8.58 -17.67 0.24
CA ALA A 393 -7.90 -17.88 1.51
C ALA A 393 -6.55 -17.13 1.64
N THR A 394 -5.83 -16.93 0.52
CA THR A 394 -4.59 -16.15 0.51
C THR A 394 -4.88 -14.65 0.54
N MET A 395 -5.97 -14.22 -0.08
CA MET A 395 -6.44 -12.82 -0.06
C MET A 395 -7.01 -12.40 1.29
N ALA A 396 -7.51 -13.34 2.10
CA ALA A 396 -7.91 -13.07 3.49
C ALA A 396 -6.72 -12.62 4.37
N ASP A 397 -5.51 -13.04 4.00
CA ASP A 397 -4.25 -12.78 4.70
C ASP A 397 -3.18 -12.36 3.66
N PRO A 398 -3.33 -11.18 3.03
CA PRO A 398 -2.58 -10.81 1.84
C PRO A 398 -1.12 -10.49 2.17
N THR A 399 -0.24 -10.70 1.19
CA THR A 399 1.20 -10.39 1.28
C THR A 399 1.67 -9.55 0.08
N PRO A 400 1.22 -8.29 -0.05
CA PRO A 400 1.43 -7.49 -1.26
C PRO A 400 2.89 -7.17 -1.55
N ALA A 401 3.69 -6.81 -0.53
CA ALA A 401 5.12 -6.53 -0.73
C ALA A 401 5.86 -7.76 -1.27
N MET A 402 5.60 -8.94 -0.69
CA MET A 402 6.16 -10.20 -1.20
C MET A 402 5.64 -10.54 -2.60
N ASN A 403 4.35 -10.35 -2.89
CA ASN A 403 3.77 -10.64 -4.20
C ASN A 403 4.40 -9.78 -5.31
N LYS A 404 4.60 -8.49 -5.04
CA LYS A 404 5.32 -7.57 -5.93
C LYS A 404 6.73 -8.07 -6.23
N HIS A 405 7.46 -8.45 -5.18
CA HIS A 405 8.81 -9.00 -5.33
C HIS A 405 8.83 -10.33 -6.10
N MET A 406 7.93 -11.26 -5.78
CA MET A 406 7.80 -12.54 -6.47
C MET A 406 7.55 -12.35 -7.97
N LEU A 407 6.64 -11.45 -8.34
CA LEU A 407 6.35 -11.14 -9.75
C LEU A 407 7.56 -10.56 -10.47
N LYS A 408 8.31 -9.66 -9.82
CA LYS A 408 9.59 -9.14 -10.34
C LYS A 408 10.59 -10.28 -10.57
N ALA A 409 10.81 -11.13 -9.57
CA ALA A 409 11.75 -12.26 -9.67
C ALA A 409 11.35 -13.24 -10.77
N LEU A 410 10.07 -13.59 -10.89
CA LEU A 410 9.58 -14.46 -11.96
C LEU A 410 9.82 -13.87 -13.36
N ARG A 411 9.60 -12.56 -13.53
CA ARG A 411 9.84 -11.86 -14.80
C ARG A 411 11.32 -11.88 -15.18
N GLU A 412 12.20 -11.63 -14.22
CA GLU A 412 13.65 -11.69 -14.41
C GLU A 412 14.09 -13.11 -14.81
N LEU A 413 13.61 -14.13 -14.09
CA LEU A 413 13.92 -15.54 -14.35
C LEU A 413 13.35 -16.06 -15.68
N ASP A 414 12.36 -15.39 -16.28
CA ASP A 414 11.84 -15.76 -17.59
C ASP A 414 12.52 -15.01 -18.77
N THR A 415 13.35 -13.99 -18.48
CA THR A 415 13.99 -13.15 -19.50
C THR A 415 15.34 -13.72 -19.95
N GLN A 416 15.66 -13.72 -21.25
CA GLN A 416 16.98 -14.15 -21.75
C GLN A 416 18.03 -13.03 -21.64
N PRO A 417 19.32 -13.34 -21.35
CA PRO A 417 19.91 -14.68 -21.16
C PRO A 417 19.74 -15.25 -19.73
N LEU A 418 19.18 -14.46 -18.81
CA LEU A 418 19.05 -14.76 -17.38
C LEU A 418 18.34 -16.10 -17.13
N ARG A 419 17.26 -16.39 -17.84
CA ARG A 419 16.51 -17.65 -17.80
C ARG A 419 17.40 -18.87 -17.98
N ALA A 420 18.25 -18.89 -19.01
CA ALA A 420 19.12 -20.02 -19.30
C ALA A 420 20.19 -20.21 -18.21
N GLN A 421 20.71 -19.10 -17.67
CA GLN A 421 21.72 -19.11 -16.63
C GLN A 421 21.15 -19.56 -15.27
N ALA A 422 19.97 -19.06 -14.91
CA ALA A 422 19.25 -19.48 -13.70
C ALA A 422 18.89 -20.97 -13.75
N ALA A 423 18.35 -21.45 -14.87
CA ALA A 423 18.09 -22.86 -15.08
C ALA A 423 19.38 -23.69 -14.96
N HIS A 424 20.51 -23.22 -15.50
CA HIS A 424 21.79 -23.89 -15.33
C HIS A 424 22.23 -23.99 -13.86
N VAL A 425 22.10 -22.91 -13.08
CA VAL A 425 22.47 -22.90 -11.65
C VAL A 425 21.58 -23.87 -10.85
N ILE A 426 20.26 -23.78 -11.01
CA ILE A 426 19.31 -24.62 -10.26
C ILE A 426 19.43 -26.10 -10.66
N ASN A 427 19.43 -26.41 -11.95
CA ASN A 427 19.40 -27.80 -12.42
C ASN A 427 20.71 -28.55 -12.06
N ASN A 428 21.83 -27.85 -11.91
CA ASN A 428 23.12 -28.40 -11.48
C ASN A 428 23.38 -28.27 -9.97
N THR A 429 22.38 -27.90 -9.19
CA THR A 429 22.51 -27.87 -7.73
C THR A 429 22.33 -29.28 -7.15
N PRO A 430 23.34 -29.81 -6.43
CA PRO A 430 23.23 -31.08 -5.71
C PRO A 430 22.56 -30.88 -4.34
N ALA A 431 22.30 -31.98 -3.64
CA ALA A 431 21.86 -31.99 -2.25
C ALA A 431 22.89 -31.32 -1.32
N ALA A 432 22.39 -30.77 -0.21
CA ALA A 432 23.19 -30.31 0.92
C ALA A 432 24.22 -31.36 1.35
N ASN A 433 25.50 -30.95 1.48
CA ASN A 433 26.61 -31.86 1.72
C ASN A 433 27.34 -31.65 3.07
N THR A 434 26.97 -30.63 3.84
CA THR A 434 27.51 -30.35 5.18
C THR A 434 26.40 -30.25 6.24
N PRO A 435 26.71 -30.45 7.54
CA PRO A 435 25.72 -30.29 8.61
C PRO A 435 25.04 -28.91 8.65
N ALA A 436 25.78 -27.83 8.36
CA ALA A 436 25.23 -26.49 8.31
C ALA A 436 24.27 -26.31 7.11
N ALA A 437 24.65 -26.79 5.93
CA ALA A 437 23.78 -26.81 4.75
C ALA A 437 22.48 -27.60 5.00
N VAL A 438 22.62 -28.79 5.61
CA VAL A 438 21.50 -29.65 5.99
C VAL A 438 20.56 -28.93 6.96
N ALA A 439 21.10 -28.23 7.96
CA ALA A 439 20.31 -27.45 8.92
C ALA A 439 19.52 -26.33 8.23
N LEU A 440 20.14 -25.57 7.33
CA LEU A 440 19.49 -24.48 6.61
C LEU A 440 18.38 -24.97 5.69
N VAL A 441 18.65 -26.00 4.89
CA VAL A 441 17.64 -26.55 3.95
C VAL A 441 16.48 -27.17 4.71
N ASN A 442 16.74 -27.95 5.78
CA ASN A 442 15.67 -28.51 6.60
C ASN A 442 14.85 -27.44 7.31
N ALA A 443 15.48 -26.36 7.79
CA ALA A 443 14.75 -25.23 8.36
C ALA A 443 13.81 -24.58 7.33
N ALA A 444 14.24 -24.50 6.06
CA ALA A 444 13.43 -23.91 4.99
C ALA A 444 12.28 -24.84 4.54
N THR A 445 12.54 -26.14 4.40
CA THR A 445 11.56 -27.12 3.91
C THR A 445 10.66 -27.72 4.99
N GLY A 446 10.99 -27.52 6.27
CA GLY A 446 10.39 -28.25 7.38
C GLY A 446 10.80 -29.73 7.43
N GLY A 447 11.88 -30.10 6.72
CA GLY A 447 12.38 -31.46 6.59
C GLY A 447 13.20 -31.95 7.79
N HIS A 448 13.54 -33.24 7.76
CA HIS A 448 14.43 -33.88 8.74
C HIS A 448 15.42 -34.81 8.03
N GLY A 449 16.65 -34.88 8.55
CA GLY A 449 17.69 -35.74 7.98
C GLY A 449 18.40 -35.10 6.79
N ASN A 450 18.84 -35.90 5.81
CA ASN A 450 19.59 -35.40 4.66
C ASN A 450 18.62 -34.92 3.56
N PRO A 451 18.66 -33.64 3.15
CA PRO A 451 17.83 -33.13 2.08
C PRO A 451 18.19 -33.76 0.73
N SER A 452 17.19 -33.89 -0.13
CA SER A 452 17.35 -34.25 -1.54
C SER A 452 17.84 -33.08 -2.39
N ASN A 453 18.22 -33.37 -3.64
CA ASN A 453 18.50 -32.32 -4.64
C ASN A 453 17.29 -31.41 -4.83
N PHE A 454 16.08 -31.98 -4.83
CA PHE A 454 14.84 -31.24 -5.02
C PHE A 454 14.61 -30.25 -3.87
N GLU A 455 14.71 -30.69 -2.63
CA GLU A 455 14.55 -29.84 -1.43
C GLU A 455 15.59 -28.72 -1.39
N THR A 456 16.84 -29.02 -1.76
CA THR A 456 17.92 -28.01 -1.81
C THR A 456 17.63 -26.94 -2.86
N ARG A 457 17.17 -27.34 -4.05
CA ARG A 457 16.77 -26.42 -5.13
C ARG A 457 15.53 -25.61 -4.77
N GLN A 458 14.55 -26.24 -4.12
CA GLN A 458 13.33 -25.60 -3.64
C GLN A 458 13.64 -24.47 -2.66
N ALA A 459 14.53 -24.72 -1.69
CA ALA A 459 14.95 -23.71 -0.72
C ALA A 459 15.61 -22.50 -1.39
N ILE A 460 16.48 -22.73 -2.38
CA ILE A 460 17.14 -21.66 -3.14
C ILE A 460 16.12 -20.83 -3.93
N LEU A 461 15.20 -21.49 -4.64
CA LEU A 461 14.16 -20.80 -5.40
C LEU A 461 13.23 -20.00 -4.48
N ALA A 462 12.82 -20.55 -3.34
CA ALA A 462 11.98 -19.85 -2.39
C ALA A 462 12.67 -18.59 -1.83
N ALA A 463 13.97 -18.64 -1.55
CA ALA A 463 14.76 -17.47 -1.16
C ALA A 463 14.83 -16.40 -2.27
N MET A 464 14.83 -16.80 -3.54
CA MET A 464 14.77 -15.84 -4.66
C MET A 464 13.39 -15.17 -4.80
N LEU A 465 12.31 -15.89 -4.47
CA LEU A 465 10.94 -15.39 -4.57
C LEU A 465 10.51 -14.50 -3.39
N GLN A 466 11.29 -14.48 -2.31
CA GLN A 466 10.99 -13.69 -1.11
C GLN A 466 11.86 -12.43 -1.03
N SER A 467 11.25 -11.38 -0.50
CA SER A 467 11.88 -10.09 -0.30
C SER A 467 12.96 -10.16 0.82
N VAL A 468 13.92 -9.22 0.78
CA VAL A 468 15.07 -9.15 1.72
C VAL A 468 14.89 -7.88 2.52
N ASP A 469 14.21 -7.99 3.66
CA ASP A 469 13.90 -6.88 4.56
C ASP A 469 14.49 -7.18 5.92
N GLN A 470 15.08 -6.19 6.60
CA GLN A 470 15.96 -6.40 7.76
C GLN A 470 15.35 -7.25 8.89
N GLY A 471 14.02 -7.21 9.07
CA GLY A 471 13.36 -7.85 10.20
C GLY A 471 13.78 -7.22 11.55
N PRO A 472 13.72 -7.98 12.67
CA PRO A 472 13.96 -7.45 14.02
C PRO A 472 15.45 -7.37 14.41
N VAL A 473 16.36 -7.80 13.53
CA VAL A 473 17.78 -7.96 13.85
C VAL A 473 18.57 -6.72 13.40
N GLY A 474 19.43 -6.20 14.28
CA GLY A 474 20.29 -5.03 14.08
C GLY A 474 21.42 -5.24 13.08
N SER A 475 21.08 -5.71 11.88
CA SER A 475 22.00 -6.09 10.81
C SER A 475 21.87 -5.21 9.57
N CYS A 476 21.33 -4.00 9.71
CA CYS A 476 21.07 -3.08 8.61
C CYS A 476 22.27 -2.86 7.68
N PHE A 477 23.48 -2.82 8.26
CA PHE A 477 24.74 -2.70 7.54
C PHE A 477 24.97 -3.86 6.55
N ALA A 478 24.50 -5.07 6.85
CA ALA A 478 24.57 -6.25 5.98
C ALA A 478 23.31 -6.44 5.12
N THR A 479 22.13 -6.07 5.62
CA THR A 479 20.87 -6.14 4.84
C THR A 479 20.93 -5.24 3.61
N ALA A 480 21.45 -4.01 3.72
CA ALA A 480 21.52 -3.09 2.58
C ALA A 480 22.29 -3.66 1.37
N PRO A 481 23.54 -4.15 1.51
CA PRO A 481 24.24 -4.80 0.40
C PRO A 481 23.61 -6.13 -0.02
N ALA A 482 23.04 -6.92 0.90
CA ALA A 482 22.30 -8.14 0.56
C ALA A 482 21.08 -7.85 -0.33
N ARG A 483 20.32 -6.81 0.00
CA ARG A 483 19.18 -6.33 -0.79
C ARG A 483 19.62 -5.90 -2.18
N LYS A 484 20.67 -5.06 -2.28
CA LYS A 484 21.26 -4.66 -3.58
C LYS A 484 21.72 -5.87 -4.40
N LEU A 485 22.41 -6.82 -3.77
CA LEU A 485 22.89 -8.03 -4.44
C LEU A 485 21.73 -8.80 -5.09
N ARG A 486 20.64 -8.98 -4.35
CA ARG A 486 19.44 -9.67 -4.84
C ARG A 486 18.74 -8.89 -5.94
N ASP A 487 18.60 -7.57 -5.81
CA ASP A 487 17.81 -6.75 -6.71
C ASP A 487 18.51 -6.34 -8.01
N VAL A 488 19.83 -6.18 -7.97
CA VAL A 488 20.63 -5.70 -9.11
C VAL A 488 21.37 -6.84 -9.80
N THR A 489 21.73 -7.89 -9.06
CA THR A 489 22.49 -9.04 -9.58
C THR A 489 21.86 -10.38 -9.17
N PRO A 490 20.62 -10.68 -9.59
CA PRO A 490 19.85 -11.83 -9.10
C PRO A 490 20.53 -13.19 -9.29
N LEU A 491 21.38 -13.36 -10.31
CA LEU A 491 22.16 -14.60 -10.47
C LEU A 491 23.24 -14.77 -9.42
N THR A 492 23.93 -13.68 -9.07
CA THR A 492 24.95 -13.73 -8.02
C THR A 492 24.30 -14.07 -6.70
N ALA A 493 23.15 -13.46 -6.39
CA ALA A 493 22.35 -13.83 -5.21
C ALA A 493 21.93 -15.31 -5.23
N MET A 494 21.42 -15.83 -6.35
CA MET A 494 21.08 -17.24 -6.50
C MET A 494 22.29 -18.17 -6.29
N GLN A 495 23.47 -17.78 -6.77
CA GLN A 495 24.71 -18.53 -6.56
C GLN A 495 25.14 -18.50 -5.08
N THR A 496 24.98 -17.38 -4.39
CA THR A 496 25.23 -17.26 -2.95
C THR A 496 24.28 -18.14 -2.15
N PHE A 497 22.98 -18.13 -2.45
CA PHE A 497 22.02 -19.04 -1.82
C PHE A 497 22.35 -20.50 -2.09
N ARG A 498 22.80 -20.84 -3.31
CA ARG A 498 23.30 -22.17 -3.64
C ARG A 498 24.52 -22.54 -2.80
N GLU A 499 25.47 -21.63 -2.60
CA GLU A 499 26.65 -21.90 -1.78
C GLU A 499 26.26 -22.23 -0.33
N LEU A 500 25.35 -21.44 0.26
CA LEU A 500 24.81 -21.68 1.59
C LEU A 500 24.04 -23.00 1.68
N ALA A 501 23.13 -23.25 0.73
CA ALA A 501 22.27 -24.43 0.73
C ALA A 501 23.02 -25.74 0.43
N VAL A 502 24.14 -25.69 -0.30
CA VAL A 502 24.92 -26.89 -0.65
C VAL A 502 26.06 -27.10 0.34
N ASN A 503 26.86 -26.06 0.60
CA ASN A 503 28.11 -26.17 1.33
C ASN A 503 28.00 -25.64 2.77
N GLY A 504 26.98 -24.85 3.10
CA GLY A 504 26.84 -24.22 4.41
C GLY A 504 27.95 -23.20 4.66
N ARG A 505 28.36 -22.48 3.61
CA ARG A 505 29.43 -21.48 3.63
C ARG A 505 29.10 -20.30 2.72
N PHE A 506 29.77 -19.20 2.98
CA PHE A 506 29.74 -17.98 2.18
C PHE A 506 31.18 -17.60 1.79
N THR A 507 31.41 -17.36 0.51
CA THR A 507 32.68 -16.83 0.01
C THR A 507 32.55 -15.33 -0.23
N SER A 508 33.34 -14.54 0.53
CA SER A 508 33.39 -13.08 0.33
C SER A 508 34.05 -12.70 -0.98
N ALA A 509 33.77 -11.50 -1.47
CA ALA A 509 34.44 -10.93 -2.65
C ALA A 509 35.96 -10.73 -2.45
N LYS A 510 36.43 -10.72 -1.20
CA LYS A 510 37.87 -10.64 -0.87
C LYS A 510 38.60 -11.99 -0.99
N GLY A 511 37.85 -13.07 -1.25
CA GLY A 511 38.40 -14.40 -1.47
C GLY A 511 38.41 -15.29 -0.23
N PRO A 512 39.06 -16.47 -0.31
CA PRO A 512 39.06 -17.47 0.76
C PRO A 512 39.87 -17.06 2.01
N PRO A 513 39.64 -17.70 3.17
CA PRO A 513 38.78 -18.88 3.37
C PRO A 513 37.27 -18.53 3.46
N PRO A 514 36.36 -19.38 2.95
CA PRO A 514 34.93 -19.16 3.08
C PRO A 514 34.46 -19.22 4.54
N THR A 515 33.56 -18.32 4.92
CA THR A 515 32.99 -18.23 6.27
C THR A 515 31.89 -19.29 6.45
N PRO A 516 31.88 -20.07 7.55
CA PRO A 516 30.78 -20.98 7.86
C PRO A 516 29.45 -20.23 7.99
N ALA A 517 28.38 -20.81 7.46
CA ALA A 517 27.06 -20.20 7.51
C ALA A 517 26.54 -20.08 8.95
N VAL A 518 25.96 -18.93 9.27
CA VAL A 518 25.19 -18.73 10.50
C VAL A 518 23.86 -19.49 10.35
N ILE A 519 23.62 -20.46 11.22
CA ILE A 519 22.44 -21.35 11.17
C ILE A 519 21.42 -21.06 12.27
N ASN A 520 21.76 -20.20 13.23
CA ASN A 520 20.84 -19.77 14.28
C ASN A 520 19.95 -18.65 13.71
N ILE A 521 18.84 -19.03 13.09
CA ILE A 521 17.92 -18.08 12.44
C ILE A 521 16.71 -17.85 13.35
N PRO A 522 16.25 -16.59 13.55
CA PRO A 522 14.99 -16.32 14.21
C PRO A 522 13.83 -17.10 13.56
N PRO A 523 12.86 -17.60 14.35
CA PRO A 523 11.74 -18.36 13.80
C PRO A 523 10.89 -17.51 12.85
N GLY A 524 10.31 -18.14 11.84
CA GLY A 524 9.43 -17.49 10.84
C GLY A 524 10.17 -16.95 9.62
N GLU A 525 11.45 -16.60 9.76
CA GLU A 525 12.21 -15.99 8.67
C GLU A 525 12.76 -17.02 7.67
N ASN A 526 13.04 -16.57 6.44
CA ASN A 526 13.64 -17.42 5.41
C ASN A 526 15.08 -17.78 5.78
N PRO A 527 15.40 -19.08 5.99
CA PRO A 527 16.71 -19.45 6.53
C PRO A 527 17.89 -19.11 5.63
N LEU A 528 17.73 -19.15 4.31
CA LEU A 528 18.84 -18.83 3.39
C LEU A 528 19.07 -17.32 3.29
N ILE A 529 18.01 -16.51 3.24
CA ILE A 529 18.12 -15.04 3.23
C ILE A 529 18.82 -14.57 4.52
N ARG A 530 18.32 -15.03 5.67
CA ARG A 530 18.88 -14.64 6.96
C ARG A 530 20.27 -15.17 7.21
N SER A 531 20.53 -16.42 6.81
CA SER A 531 21.87 -16.96 6.89
C SER A 531 22.84 -16.15 6.02
N MET A 532 22.43 -15.71 4.83
CA MET A 532 23.26 -14.84 4.00
C MET A 532 23.62 -13.54 4.73
N GLU A 533 22.63 -12.81 5.26
CA GLU A 533 22.84 -11.55 5.97
C GLU A 533 23.78 -11.70 7.17
N TYR A 534 23.51 -12.67 8.05
CA TYR A 534 24.29 -12.86 9.28
C TYR A 534 25.67 -13.47 8.99
N THR A 535 25.82 -14.22 7.90
CA THR A 535 27.12 -14.72 7.46
C THR A 535 27.94 -13.63 6.80
N ILE A 536 27.34 -12.66 6.09
CA ILE A 536 28.03 -11.45 5.62
C ILE A 536 28.58 -10.68 6.83
N ALA A 537 27.75 -10.44 7.85
CA ALA A 537 28.19 -9.78 9.09
C ALA A 537 29.33 -10.57 9.76
N THR A 538 29.21 -11.89 9.84
CA THR A 538 30.27 -12.75 10.41
C THR A 538 31.56 -12.69 9.60
N ALA A 539 31.48 -12.75 8.27
CA ALA A 539 32.66 -12.68 7.38
C ALA A 539 33.38 -11.34 7.52
N MET A 540 32.61 -10.24 7.57
CA MET A 540 33.10 -8.90 7.84
C MET A 540 33.82 -8.83 9.20
N GLY A 541 33.18 -9.31 10.27
CA GLY A 541 33.78 -9.31 11.62
C GLY A 541 35.03 -10.20 11.77
N GLN A 542 35.27 -11.11 10.83
CA GLN A 542 36.44 -12.00 10.81
C GLN A 542 37.59 -11.47 9.95
N ASP A 543 37.35 -10.50 9.07
CA ASP A 543 38.38 -9.91 8.23
C ASP A 543 39.31 -9.01 9.08
N ALA A 544 40.61 -9.34 9.05
CA ALA A 544 41.65 -8.66 9.83
C ALA A 544 41.76 -7.16 9.54
N ALA A 545 41.27 -6.70 8.39
CA ALA A 545 41.27 -5.29 8.02
C ALA A 545 40.08 -4.51 8.59
N MET A 546 39.05 -5.17 9.15
CA MET A 546 37.80 -4.54 9.58
C MET A 546 37.83 -4.14 11.06
N ASP A 547 36.95 -3.22 11.45
CA ASP A 547 36.95 -2.55 12.74
C ASP A 547 36.74 -3.51 13.92
N THR A 548 35.92 -4.55 13.75
CA THR A 548 35.78 -5.60 14.76
C THR A 548 37.12 -6.28 15.08
N GLN A 549 37.91 -6.66 14.08
CA GLN A 549 39.22 -7.28 14.28
C GLN A 549 40.27 -6.29 14.78
N ARG A 550 40.19 -5.02 14.37
CA ARG A 550 41.06 -3.95 14.91
C ARG A 550 40.78 -3.70 16.39
N LEU A 551 39.51 -3.68 16.79
CA LEU A 551 39.08 -3.56 18.18
C LEU A 551 39.61 -4.75 19.00
N LEU A 552 39.34 -5.99 18.57
CA LEU A 552 39.85 -7.19 19.24
C LEU A 552 41.38 -7.17 19.34
N SER A 553 42.06 -6.73 18.27
CA SER A 553 43.51 -6.57 18.27
C SER A 553 44.00 -5.54 19.29
N ALA A 554 43.28 -4.43 19.48
CA ALA A 554 43.59 -3.41 20.49
C ALA A 554 43.36 -3.95 21.91
N ILE A 555 42.28 -4.70 22.12
CA ILE A 555 41.96 -5.37 23.40
C ILE A 555 43.05 -6.38 23.76
N ASP A 556 43.47 -7.22 22.81
CA ASP A 556 44.56 -8.20 23.02
C ASP A 556 45.87 -7.52 23.46
N ASN A 557 46.21 -6.41 22.81
CA ASN A 557 47.41 -5.63 23.15
C ASN A 557 47.30 -5.07 24.58
N ARG A 558 46.13 -4.58 24.97
CA ARG A 558 45.88 -4.07 26.32
C ARG A 558 45.93 -5.17 27.37
N GLY A 559 45.31 -6.31 27.09
CA GLY A 559 45.36 -7.49 27.95
C GLY A 559 46.79 -8.00 28.17
N ALA A 560 47.57 -8.08 27.08
CA ALA A 560 48.98 -8.47 27.15
C ALA A 560 49.83 -7.47 27.97
N TYR A 561 49.56 -6.18 27.85
CA TYR A 561 50.17 -5.16 28.72
C TYR A 561 49.84 -5.39 30.19
N GLY A 562 48.58 -5.71 30.52
CA GLY A 562 48.16 -6.07 31.88
C GLY A 562 48.93 -7.26 32.44
N VAL A 563 49.10 -8.33 31.65
CA VAL A 563 49.94 -9.49 32.02
C VAL A 563 51.38 -9.07 32.30
N GLN A 564 51.98 -8.29 31.38
CA GLN A 564 53.36 -7.84 31.48
C GLN A 564 53.59 -7.03 32.77
N GLN A 565 52.71 -6.05 33.06
CA GLN A 565 52.83 -5.21 34.25
C GLN A 565 52.66 -6.03 35.53
N HIS A 566 51.74 -6.99 35.55
CA HIS A 566 51.54 -7.86 36.70
C HIS A 566 52.78 -8.71 37.01
N LEU A 567 53.41 -9.30 35.98
CA LEU A 567 54.62 -10.12 36.15
C LEU A 567 55.86 -9.28 36.48
N ILE A 568 55.94 -8.02 36.05
CA ILE A 568 56.99 -7.08 36.47
C ILE A 568 56.83 -6.73 37.95
N ALA A 569 55.60 -6.48 38.40
CA ALA A 569 55.31 -6.17 39.80
C ALA A 569 55.49 -7.39 40.72
N ASN A 570 55.27 -8.60 40.21
CA ASN A 570 55.35 -9.86 40.93
C ASN A 570 56.31 -10.84 40.23
N PRO A 571 57.63 -10.60 40.28
CA PRO A 571 58.58 -11.37 39.50
C PRO A 571 58.70 -12.81 40.01
N VAL A 572 58.70 -13.77 39.07
CA VAL A 572 59.00 -15.19 39.32
C VAL A 572 60.25 -15.58 38.54
N ALA A 573 61.19 -16.26 39.21
CA ALA A 573 62.44 -16.66 38.61
C ALA A 573 62.21 -17.52 37.36
N GLY A 574 62.89 -17.18 36.26
CA GLY A 574 62.78 -17.90 35.00
C GLY A 574 61.66 -17.42 34.06
N LEU A 575 60.81 -16.47 34.47
CA LEU A 575 59.83 -15.83 33.59
C LEU A 575 60.36 -14.51 33.01
N ASP A 576 60.32 -14.39 31.68
CA ASP A 576 60.46 -13.12 30.98
C ASP A 576 59.06 -12.54 30.72
N ALA A 577 58.69 -11.50 31.47
CA ALA A 577 57.38 -10.87 31.38
C ALA A 577 56.99 -10.43 29.95
N ASN A 578 57.96 -9.95 29.16
CA ASN A 578 57.71 -9.50 27.79
C ASN A 578 57.43 -10.69 26.86
N ASN A 579 58.25 -11.74 26.96
CA ASN A 579 58.10 -12.94 26.16
C ASN A 579 56.77 -13.65 26.49
N ILE A 580 56.46 -13.79 27.78
CA ILE A 580 55.21 -14.42 28.24
C ILE A 580 54.00 -13.63 27.76
N ALA A 581 53.98 -12.31 27.94
CA ALA A 581 52.88 -11.47 27.45
C ALA A 581 52.69 -11.59 25.93
N LEU A 582 53.77 -11.63 25.15
CA LEU A 582 53.70 -11.79 23.69
C LEU A 582 53.16 -13.17 23.27
N ARG A 583 53.58 -14.24 23.94
CA ARG A 583 53.08 -15.61 23.68
C ARG A 583 51.60 -15.72 24.01
N ILE A 584 51.17 -15.18 25.16
CA ILE A 584 49.76 -15.16 25.57
C ILE A 584 48.94 -14.35 24.57
N LYS A 585 49.40 -13.15 24.18
CA LYS A 585 48.71 -12.31 23.18
C LYS A 585 48.46 -13.08 21.88
N THR A 586 49.51 -13.72 21.35
CA THR A 586 49.45 -14.44 20.08
C THR A 586 48.48 -15.62 20.16
N ALA A 587 48.50 -16.35 21.28
CA ALA A 587 47.62 -17.49 21.49
C ALA A 587 46.16 -17.09 21.72
N VAL A 588 45.91 -16.03 22.52
CA VAL A 588 44.55 -15.49 22.74
C VAL A 588 43.94 -14.99 21.44
N ARG A 589 44.71 -14.26 20.62
CA ARG A 589 44.24 -13.80 19.31
C ARG A 589 43.85 -14.95 18.38
N ALA A 590 44.65 -16.02 18.38
CA ALA A 590 44.36 -17.19 17.56
C ALA A 590 43.19 -18.01 18.11
N GLU A 591 42.89 -17.91 19.41
CA GLU A 591 41.88 -18.73 20.07
C GLU A 591 40.46 -18.33 19.68
N PHE A 592 40.16 -17.03 19.64
CA PHE A 592 38.79 -16.56 19.59
C PHE A 592 38.43 -16.01 18.21
N THR A 593 37.24 -16.37 17.73
CA THR A 593 36.68 -15.86 16.48
C THR A 593 35.32 -15.22 16.73
N PRO A 594 35.05 -14.00 16.24
CA PRO A 594 33.73 -13.39 16.34
C PRO A 594 32.75 -14.04 15.35
N VAL A 595 31.52 -14.25 15.81
CA VAL A 595 30.37 -14.69 15.00
C VAL A 595 29.19 -13.81 15.33
N TYR A 596 28.46 -13.36 14.31
CA TYR A 596 27.26 -12.56 14.52
C TYR A 596 26.09 -13.46 14.92
N ASP A 597 25.55 -13.26 16.11
CA ASP A 597 24.40 -14.00 16.63
C ASP A 597 23.13 -13.13 16.57
N PRO A 598 22.17 -13.45 15.69
CA PRO A 598 20.95 -12.68 15.49
C PRO A 598 19.89 -12.92 16.57
N THR A 599 20.09 -13.86 17.50
CA THR A 599 19.05 -14.29 18.45
C THR A 599 19.11 -13.56 19.80
N ILE A 600 20.18 -12.81 20.05
CA ILE A 600 20.42 -12.20 21.35
C ILE A 600 19.78 -10.83 21.44
N LEU A 601 18.87 -10.65 22.40
CA LEU A 601 18.32 -9.33 22.73
C LEU A 601 19.44 -8.37 23.14
N ASN A 602 19.48 -7.20 22.51
CA ASN A 602 20.47 -6.19 22.78
C ASN A 602 19.78 -4.82 22.77
N ALA A 603 19.61 -4.22 23.95
CA ALA A 603 18.92 -2.93 24.07
C ALA A 603 19.66 -1.77 23.37
N GLN A 604 20.93 -1.96 22.96
CA GLN A 604 21.75 -0.94 22.32
C GLN A 604 21.66 -0.95 20.78
N VAL A 605 21.06 -1.95 20.13
CA VAL A 605 20.86 -1.98 18.66
C VAL A 605 19.71 -1.10 18.17
N ALA A 606 18.99 -0.43 19.07
CA ALA A 606 17.82 0.42 18.76
C ALA A 606 18.15 1.74 18.02
N GLY A 607 19.37 1.93 17.51
CA GLY A 607 19.81 3.13 16.81
C GLY A 607 19.05 3.38 15.51
N ASP A 608 18.61 2.32 14.82
CA ASP A 608 17.75 2.39 13.62
C ASP A 608 16.28 2.67 13.96
N GLY A 609 15.84 2.30 15.17
CA GLY A 609 14.47 2.40 15.68
C GLY A 609 13.58 1.19 15.37
N ARG A 610 14.15 0.09 14.85
CA ARG A 610 13.42 -1.13 14.46
C ARG A 610 13.99 -2.43 15.02
N SER A 611 15.28 -2.45 15.38
CA SER A 611 15.95 -3.66 15.85
C SER A 611 15.97 -3.78 17.37
N ASP A 612 15.78 -5.01 17.88
CA ASP A 612 15.83 -5.33 19.31
C ASP A 612 16.86 -6.40 19.68
N ARG A 613 17.50 -7.01 18.67
CA ARG A 613 18.42 -8.14 18.82
C ARG A 613 19.55 -8.12 17.79
N GLY A 614 20.56 -8.94 18.03
CA GLY A 614 21.74 -9.07 17.17
C GLY A 614 22.99 -8.46 17.81
N ARG A 615 24.09 -9.23 17.83
CA ARG A 615 25.44 -8.76 18.21
C ARG A 615 26.51 -9.79 17.86
N TYR A 616 27.78 -9.39 17.89
CA TYR A 616 28.88 -10.36 17.87
C TYR A 616 29.02 -11.11 19.20
N VAL A 617 29.35 -12.41 19.08
CA VAL A 617 29.74 -13.28 20.18
C VAL A 617 31.02 -14.00 19.80
N MET A 618 31.91 -14.19 20.78
CA MET A 618 33.15 -14.91 20.56
C MET A 618 32.94 -16.41 20.69
N TYR A 619 33.53 -17.16 19.78
CA TYR A 619 33.67 -18.61 19.83
C TYR A 619 35.14 -18.97 19.96
N ASP A 620 35.44 -19.96 20.79
CA ASP A 620 36.79 -20.51 20.93
C ASP A 620 37.12 -21.52 19.81
N GLN A 621 38.36 -22.01 19.72
CA GLN A 621 38.77 -22.96 18.67
C GLN A 621 38.07 -24.33 18.78
N THR A 622 37.45 -24.64 19.92
CA THR A 622 36.66 -25.86 20.10
C THR A 622 35.22 -25.70 19.62
N GLY A 623 34.81 -24.48 19.25
CA GLY A 623 33.44 -24.13 18.91
C GLY A 623 32.58 -23.81 20.13
N ALA A 624 33.18 -23.64 21.32
CA ALA A 624 32.45 -23.23 22.52
C ALA A 624 32.21 -21.72 22.49
N ARG A 625 30.98 -21.33 22.80
CA ARG A 625 30.55 -19.94 22.88
C ARG A 625 31.02 -19.29 24.18
N ILE A 626 31.45 -18.04 24.11
CA ILE A 626 31.86 -17.22 25.26
C ILE A 626 30.73 -16.25 25.61
N ASP A 627 29.98 -16.56 26.67
CA ASP A 627 28.82 -15.77 27.09
C ASP A 627 29.10 -14.84 28.26
N THR A 628 30.07 -15.18 29.10
CA THR A 628 30.36 -14.43 30.33
C THR A 628 31.83 -14.08 30.46
N ARG A 629 32.10 -13.08 31.31
CA ARG A 629 33.45 -12.74 31.78
C ARG A 629 34.18 -13.96 32.34
N ALA A 630 33.47 -14.84 33.06
CA ALA A 630 34.06 -16.03 33.66
C ALA A 630 34.45 -17.08 32.61
N ASP A 631 33.63 -17.27 31.58
CA ASP A 631 33.94 -18.19 30.47
C ASP A 631 35.19 -17.74 29.73
N TYR A 632 35.26 -16.43 29.42
CA TYR A 632 36.43 -15.86 28.76
C TYR A 632 37.70 -16.01 29.61
N GLN A 633 37.63 -15.64 30.89
CA GLN A 633 38.77 -15.77 31.80
C GLN A 633 39.26 -17.22 31.89
N ALA A 634 38.35 -18.18 32.12
CA ALA A 634 38.70 -19.58 32.24
C ALA A 634 39.36 -20.13 30.96
N ARG A 635 38.88 -19.70 29.79
CA ARG A 635 39.49 -20.11 28.52
C ARG A 635 40.86 -19.46 28.30
N VAL A 636 41.00 -18.16 28.58
CA VAL A 636 42.29 -17.46 28.47
C VAL A 636 43.34 -18.05 29.42
N GLU A 637 42.97 -18.47 30.63
CA GLU A 637 43.88 -19.16 31.55
C GLU A 637 44.41 -20.47 30.94
N GLN A 638 43.54 -21.28 30.35
CA GLN A 638 43.93 -22.53 29.68
C GLN A 638 44.86 -22.27 28.49
N VAL A 639 44.49 -21.30 27.65
CA VAL A 639 45.27 -20.90 26.47
C VAL A 639 46.63 -20.34 26.88
N ALA A 640 46.69 -19.53 27.93
CA ALA A 640 47.94 -18.97 28.44
C ALA A 640 48.89 -20.05 28.97
N LEU A 641 48.39 -21.02 29.74
CA LEU A 641 49.18 -22.15 30.23
C LEU A 641 49.68 -23.02 29.07
N ALA A 642 48.82 -23.33 28.11
CA ALA A 642 49.19 -24.10 26.92
C ALA A 642 50.23 -23.37 26.06
N ALA A 643 50.03 -22.08 25.82
CA ALA A 643 50.89 -21.25 24.99
C ALA A 643 52.28 -21.06 25.61
N THR A 644 52.39 -21.07 26.93
CA THR A 644 53.64 -20.89 27.67
C THR A 644 54.35 -22.22 27.99
N GLY A 645 53.59 -23.32 28.13
CA GLY A 645 54.10 -24.66 28.40
C GLY A 645 54.23 -25.01 29.89
N TYR A 646 53.73 -24.17 30.80
CA TYR A 646 53.81 -24.40 32.24
C TYR A 646 52.60 -25.15 32.77
N ALA A 647 52.83 -26.06 33.72
CA ALA A 647 51.75 -26.73 34.44
C ALA A 647 51.07 -25.75 35.40
N ALA A 648 49.73 -25.79 35.49
CA ALA A 648 48.95 -24.93 36.40
C ALA A 648 49.41 -25.02 37.88
N THR A 649 50.02 -26.13 38.28
CA THR A 649 50.52 -26.38 39.64
C THR A 649 51.95 -25.89 39.88
N SER A 650 52.69 -25.51 38.83
CA SER A 650 54.04 -24.95 38.95
C SER A 650 53.99 -23.49 39.45
N PRO A 651 55.01 -22.99 40.15
CA PRO A 651 55.09 -21.57 40.52
C PRO A 651 54.92 -20.62 39.33
N GLU A 652 55.51 -20.97 38.19
CA GLU A 652 55.41 -20.23 36.93
C GLU A 652 53.98 -20.24 36.38
N GLY A 653 53.33 -21.42 36.36
CA GLY A 653 51.95 -21.55 35.93
C GLY A 653 50.97 -20.80 36.83
N GLN A 654 51.17 -20.82 38.16
CA GLN A 654 50.37 -20.03 39.11
C GLN A 654 50.53 -18.53 38.88
N ALA A 655 51.74 -18.07 38.60
CA ALA A 655 52.01 -16.66 38.28
C ALA A 655 51.35 -16.23 36.96
N ILE A 656 51.33 -17.11 35.95
CA ILE A 656 50.64 -16.85 34.68
C ILE A 656 49.12 -16.75 34.89
N VAL A 657 48.53 -17.68 35.65
CA VAL A 657 47.11 -17.63 35.99
C VAL A 657 46.78 -16.33 36.73
N GLN A 658 47.57 -15.94 37.74
CA GLN A 658 47.37 -14.68 38.46
C GLN A 658 47.53 -13.46 37.54
N ALA A 659 48.49 -13.47 36.61
CA ALA A 659 48.68 -12.40 35.65
C ALA A 659 47.51 -12.27 34.66
N VAL A 660 46.86 -13.37 34.29
CA VAL A 660 45.59 -13.33 33.55
C VAL A 660 44.48 -12.74 34.42
N GLN A 661 44.26 -13.30 35.61
CA GLN A 661 43.15 -12.95 36.50
C GLN A 661 43.20 -11.50 37.00
N GLN A 662 44.39 -10.99 37.31
CA GLN A 662 44.59 -9.70 37.99
C GLN A 662 45.26 -8.66 37.10
N GLY A 663 45.90 -9.08 36.00
CA GLY A 663 46.50 -8.19 35.01
C GLY A 663 45.60 -8.02 33.80
N LEU A 664 45.47 -9.08 32.98
CA LEU A 664 44.67 -9.06 31.75
C LEU A 664 43.22 -8.67 32.04
N MET A 665 42.54 -9.40 32.92
CA MET A 665 41.11 -9.15 33.16
C MET A 665 40.84 -7.78 33.78
N ALA A 666 41.75 -7.25 34.59
CA ALA A 666 41.62 -5.91 35.16
C ALA A 666 41.67 -4.81 34.09
N GLU A 667 42.51 -4.98 33.07
CA GLU A 667 42.56 -4.06 31.93
C GLU A 667 41.26 -4.10 31.11
N LEU A 668 40.72 -5.30 30.87
CA LEU A 668 39.48 -5.48 30.11
C LEU A 668 38.27 -4.95 30.88
N ASP A 669 38.20 -5.17 32.20
CA ASP A 669 37.16 -4.58 33.05
C ASP A 669 37.25 -3.05 33.04
N GLY A 670 38.46 -2.50 33.02
CA GLY A 670 38.70 -1.06 32.90
C GLY A 670 38.22 -0.47 31.57
N LEU A 671 38.40 -1.20 30.46
CA LEU A 671 37.88 -0.83 29.14
C LEU A 671 36.34 -0.90 29.12
N GLN A 672 35.76 -1.96 29.67
CA GLN A 672 34.30 -2.10 29.76
C GLN A 672 33.68 -0.96 30.57
N ALA A 673 34.30 -0.55 31.68
CA ALA A 673 33.84 0.57 32.49
C ALA A 673 33.88 1.93 31.74
N GLN A 674 34.67 2.03 30.67
CA GLN A 674 34.72 3.19 29.77
C GLN A 674 33.72 3.08 28.61
N GLY A 675 32.91 2.01 28.56
CA GLY A 675 31.94 1.76 27.49
C GLY A 675 32.55 1.15 26.23
N VAL A 676 33.77 0.60 26.30
CA VAL A 676 34.39 -0.10 25.18
C VAL A 676 33.88 -1.54 25.11
N ASP A 677 33.55 -1.98 23.91
CA ASP A 677 33.18 -3.37 23.62
C ASP A 677 34.32 -4.33 23.97
N ILE A 678 33.94 -5.48 24.52
CA ILE A 678 34.87 -6.47 25.07
C ILE A 678 34.46 -7.89 24.66
N PRO A 679 35.34 -8.90 24.73
CA PRO A 679 35.10 -10.22 24.11
C PRO A 679 33.85 -10.98 24.60
N TRP A 680 33.37 -10.72 25.83
CA TRP A 680 32.12 -11.32 26.35
C TRP A 680 30.91 -10.39 26.27
N TYR A 681 31.08 -9.18 25.74
CA TYR A 681 30.03 -8.18 25.60
C TYR A 681 30.39 -7.16 24.51
N MET A 682 30.12 -7.53 23.25
CA MET A 682 30.21 -6.64 22.10
C MET A 682 28.81 -6.15 21.75
N THR A 683 28.56 -4.84 21.77
CA THR A 683 27.24 -4.28 21.52
C THR A 683 27.09 -3.67 20.12
N ASP A 684 28.20 -3.40 19.43
CA ASP A 684 28.20 -2.92 18.05
C ASP A 684 27.80 -4.02 17.04
N GLY A 685 27.02 -3.63 16.04
CA GLY A 685 26.62 -4.46 14.91
C GLY A 685 27.65 -4.46 13.77
N GLY A 686 28.40 -3.37 13.59
CA GLY A 686 29.39 -3.20 12.52
C GLY A 686 29.03 -2.13 11.48
N LEU A 687 29.84 -2.01 10.42
CA LEU A 687 29.81 -0.87 9.49
C LEU A 687 29.31 -1.26 8.10
N THR A 688 28.46 -0.42 7.51
CA THR A 688 27.90 -0.65 6.16
C THR A 688 28.99 -0.77 5.11
N GLU A 689 29.99 0.12 5.14
CA GLU A 689 31.16 0.12 4.24
C GLU A 689 31.86 -1.24 4.18
N GLU A 690 32.10 -1.84 5.34
CA GLU A 690 32.80 -3.11 5.50
C GLU A 690 31.98 -4.29 4.97
N ALA A 691 30.66 -4.24 5.14
CA ALA A 691 29.73 -5.21 4.56
C ALA A 691 29.63 -5.07 3.04
N VAL A 692 29.66 -3.83 2.50
CA VAL A 692 29.76 -3.59 1.05
C VAL A 692 31.03 -4.24 0.52
N GLU A 693 32.18 -4.02 1.16
CA GLU A 693 33.43 -4.64 0.72
C GLU A 693 33.42 -6.17 0.77
N THR A 694 32.72 -6.72 1.77
CA THR A 694 32.57 -8.17 1.93
C THR A 694 31.77 -8.78 0.77
N VAL A 695 30.76 -8.07 0.27
CA VAL A 695 29.85 -8.56 -0.78
C VAL A 695 30.35 -8.23 -2.19
N PHE A 696 30.86 -7.02 -2.41
CA PHE A 696 31.19 -6.50 -3.75
C PHE A 696 32.69 -6.28 -4.00
N GLY A 697 33.52 -6.40 -2.97
CA GLY A 697 34.97 -6.19 -3.05
C GLY A 697 35.37 -4.76 -2.69
N ALA A 698 36.65 -4.43 -2.84
CA ALA A 698 37.18 -3.13 -2.40
C ALA A 698 36.41 -1.95 -3.02
N MET A 699 35.94 -1.03 -2.18
CA MET A 699 35.26 0.18 -2.63
C MET A 699 36.24 1.08 -3.38
N VAL A 700 35.75 1.71 -4.44
CA VAL A 700 36.49 2.65 -5.27
C VAL A 700 36.32 4.07 -4.74
N ARG A 701 35.13 4.43 -4.22
CA ARG A 701 34.83 5.79 -3.73
C ARG A 701 33.76 5.79 -2.63
N THR A 702 33.87 6.77 -1.74
CA THR A 702 32.83 7.12 -0.77
C THR A 702 32.47 8.61 -0.85
N PRO A 703 31.81 9.06 -1.93
CA PRO A 703 31.41 10.45 -2.07
C PRO A 703 30.45 10.86 -0.95
N MET A 704 30.69 12.03 -0.36
CA MET A 704 29.74 12.64 0.56
C MET A 704 28.56 13.21 -0.23
N VAL A 705 27.36 12.69 0.04
CA VAL A 705 26.11 13.23 -0.50
C VAL A 705 25.68 14.43 0.32
N ALA A 706 25.82 14.40 1.64
CA ALA A 706 25.48 15.55 2.45
C ALA A 706 26.37 15.58 3.70
N GLU A 707 27.04 16.71 3.94
CA GLU A 707 27.86 16.89 5.14
C GLU A 707 26.98 17.07 6.37
N LEU A 708 27.52 16.78 7.57
CA LEU A 708 26.91 17.14 8.86
C LEU A 708 26.53 18.63 8.88
N PRO A 709 25.24 18.98 8.91
CA PRO A 709 24.85 20.38 8.91
C PRO A 709 25.02 20.97 10.32
N ALA A 710 25.11 22.31 10.41
CA ALA A 710 24.72 23.00 11.64
C ALA A 710 23.24 22.66 11.91
N VAL A 711 22.93 22.15 13.11
CA VAL A 711 21.60 21.59 13.46
C VAL A 711 20.46 22.51 12.97
N PRO A 712 19.68 22.11 11.94
CA PRO A 712 18.59 22.95 11.45
C PRO A 712 17.50 23.03 12.53
N ALA A 713 17.09 24.25 12.86
CA ALA A 713 16.03 24.52 13.82
C ALA A 713 14.84 25.22 13.12
N GLY A 714 13.66 24.64 13.25
CA GLY A 714 12.42 25.13 12.62
C GLY A 714 12.21 24.61 11.19
N ASP A 715 10.96 24.67 10.73
CA ASP A 715 10.51 24.01 9.49
C ASP A 715 11.20 24.56 8.23
N VAL A 716 11.49 25.87 8.19
CA VAL A 716 12.22 26.50 7.06
C VAL A 716 13.62 25.90 6.90
N ALA A 717 14.37 25.79 8.00
CA ALA A 717 15.74 25.27 7.97
C ALA A 717 15.76 23.76 7.66
N ILE A 718 14.77 23.02 8.17
CA ILE A 718 14.54 21.61 7.81
C ILE A 718 14.24 21.47 6.32
N GLY A 719 13.41 22.35 5.76
CA GLY A 719 13.10 22.40 4.34
C GLY A 719 14.32 22.64 3.47
N GLN A 720 15.10 23.67 3.79
CA GLN A 720 16.34 23.98 3.07
C GLN A 720 17.33 22.81 3.10
N ARG A 721 17.50 22.19 4.27
CA ARG A 721 18.35 21.00 4.41
C ARG A 721 17.84 19.82 3.58
N THR A 722 16.53 19.62 3.54
CA THR A 722 15.93 18.53 2.75
C THR A 722 16.15 18.76 1.25
N VAL A 723 16.04 20.00 0.76
CA VAL A 723 16.34 20.36 -0.63
C VAL A 723 17.82 20.17 -0.95
N GLU A 724 18.73 20.61 -0.07
CA GLU A 724 20.18 20.39 -0.24
C GLU A 724 20.52 18.89 -0.36
N LEU A 725 19.94 18.06 0.52
CA LEU A 725 20.11 16.62 0.47
C LEU A 725 19.63 16.04 -0.87
N MET A 726 18.47 16.50 -1.37
CA MET A 726 17.93 16.09 -2.66
C MET A 726 18.83 16.49 -3.83
N GLU A 727 19.29 17.74 -3.87
CA GLU A 727 20.19 18.25 -4.91
C GLU A 727 21.47 17.42 -5.01
N ASN A 728 22.08 17.14 -3.86
CA ASN A 728 23.32 16.37 -3.84
C ASN A 728 23.10 14.89 -4.16
N LEU A 729 21.98 14.31 -3.73
CA LEU A 729 21.65 12.92 -4.07
C LEU A 729 21.41 12.77 -5.57
N MET A 730 20.69 13.71 -6.20
CA MET A 730 20.53 13.78 -7.66
C MET A 730 21.88 13.98 -8.36
N GLY A 731 22.78 14.77 -7.78
CA GLY A 731 24.16 14.92 -8.27
C GLY A 731 24.95 13.61 -8.21
N ALA A 732 24.81 12.85 -7.12
CA ALA A 732 25.46 11.55 -6.93
C ALA A 732 24.90 10.47 -7.86
N PHE A 733 23.61 10.53 -8.20
CA PHE A 733 23.01 9.64 -9.20
C PHE A 733 23.64 9.84 -10.59
N GLY A 734 24.10 11.04 -10.93
CA GLY A 734 24.82 11.31 -12.19
C GLY A 734 24.07 10.80 -13.43
N THR A 735 24.77 10.08 -14.32
CA THR A 735 24.17 9.28 -15.40
C THR A 735 24.09 7.80 -15.06
N ALA A 736 24.18 7.44 -13.77
CA ALA A 736 24.33 6.06 -13.34
C ALA A 736 23.18 5.19 -13.85
N ALA A 737 23.54 4.02 -14.38
CA ALA A 737 22.61 3.01 -14.89
C ALA A 737 22.15 2.03 -13.79
N ASP A 738 22.68 2.14 -12.57
CA ASP A 738 22.44 1.20 -11.48
C ASP A 738 21.04 1.38 -10.88
N ASP A 739 20.30 0.30 -10.69
CA ASP A 739 18.95 0.34 -10.09
C ASP A 739 18.96 0.69 -8.59
N MET A 740 20.10 0.51 -7.90
CA MET A 740 20.27 0.84 -6.49
C MET A 740 21.68 1.35 -6.18
N LEU A 741 21.75 2.45 -5.43
CA LEU A 741 23.00 3.03 -4.93
C LEU A 741 23.07 2.88 -3.42
N LEU A 742 24.11 2.25 -2.89
CA LEU A 742 24.27 2.07 -1.44
C LEU A 742 24.58 3.41 -0.78
N VAL A 743 23.84 3.72 0.28
CA VAL A 743 23.97 4.94 1.07
C VAL A 743 24.11 4.57 2.54
N ARG A 744 24.98 5.28 3.24
CA ARG A 744 25.05 5.26 4.69
C ARG A 744 24.68 6.62 5.26
N ALA A 745 23.72 6.63 6.18
CA ALA A 745 23.56 7.72 7.14
C ALA A 745 24.49 7.45 8.34
N GLU A 746 25.53 8.26 8.46
CA GLU A 746 26.63 8.06 9.42
C GLU A 746 26.12 7.92 10.87
N GLY A 747 26.52 6.84 11.54
CA GLY A 747 26.12 6.54 12.92
C GLY A 747 24.65 6.12 13.11
N ILE A 748 23.90 5.92 12.01
CA ILE A 748 22.47 5.58 12.08
C ILE A 748 22.16 4.28 11.33
N HIS A 749 22.39 4.22 10.01
CA HIS A 749 21.82 3.14 9.17
C HIS A 749 22.45 3.05 7.78
N GLY A 750 22.49 1.85 7.21
CA GLY A 750 22.79 1.59 5.80
C GLY A 750 21.53 1.25 5.01
N PHE A 751 21.41 1.80 3.80
CA PHE A 751 20.23 1.64 2.94
C PHE A 751 20.55 1.84 1.46
N ASN A 752 19.55 1.68 0.57
CA ASN A 752 19.72 1.80 -0.87
C ASN A 752 18.93 3.01 -1.40
N ALA A 753 19.61 3.99 -2.00
CA ALA A 753 18.94 5.01 -2.79
C ALA A 753 18.45 4.45 -4.13
N LEU A 754 17.36 5.01 -4.66
CA LEU A 754 16.62 4.49 -5.81
C LEU A 754 16.66 5.46 -7.02
N PRO A 755 17.79 5.55 -7.76
CA PRO A 755 17.95 6.51 -8.85
C PRO A 755 16.96 6.30 -10.01
N ASN A 756 16.55 5.05 -10.26
CA ASN A 756 15.63 4.69 -11.34
C ASN A 756 14.16 4.67 -10.93
N HIS A 757 13.81 5.14 -9.73
CA HIS A 757 12.41 5.25 -9.33
C HIS A 757 11.70 6.28 -10.23
N PRO A 758 10.48 6.02 -10.73
CA PRO A 758 9.77 6.94 -11.64
C PRO A 758 9.71 8.38 -11.14
N SER A 759 9.39 8.60 -9.86
CA SER A 759 9.32 9.95 -9.29
C SER A 759 10.68 10.67 -9.15
N VAL A 760 11.80 9.95 -9.17
CA VAL A 760 13.15 10.53 -9.25
C VAL A 760 13.52 10.85 -10.70
N LEU A 761 13.18 9.96 -11.63
CA LEU A 761 13.43 10.15 -13.06
C LEU A 761 12.77 11.43 -13.59
N ASP A 762 11.55 11.74 -13.12
CA ASP A 762 10.85 12.97 -13.45
C ASP A 762 11.59 14.25 -13.02
N LEU A 763 12.40 14.17 -11.97
CA LEU A 763 13.27 15.26 -11.51
C LEU A 763 14.63 15.28 -12.21
N MET A 764 15.15 14.12 -12.62
CA MET A 764 16.43 14.03 -13.31
C MET A 764 16.32 14.44 -14.79
N GLN A 765 15.21 14.12 -15.45
CA GLN A 765 14.98 14.34 -16.87
C GLN A 765 14.40 15.73 -17.18
N GLY A 766 14.47 16.18 -18.45
CA GLY A 766 13.93 17.48 -18.90
C GLY A 766 14.86 18.70 -18.67
N PRO A 767 14.46 19.89 -19.16
CA PRO A 767 15.27 21.11 -19.08
C PRO A 767 15.37 21.70 -17.67
N GLY A 768 16.42 22.49 -17.40
CA GLY A 768 16.63 23.19 -16.12
C GLY A 768 17.69 22.53 -15.21
N THR A 769 18.13 23.25 -14.18
CA THR A 769 19.03 22.71 -13.13
C THR A 769 18.25 21.88 -12.11
N ALA A 770 18.93 20.99 -11.36
CA ALA A 770 18.29 20.22 -10.28
C ALA A 770 17.59 21.15 -9.26
N ALA A 771 18.26 22.23 -8.86
CA ALA A 771 17.71 23.26 -7.97
C ALA A 771 16.42 23.89 -8.52
N GLN A 772 16.38 24.25 -9.81
CA GLN A 772 15.18 24.80 -10.45
C GLN A 772 14.04 23.78 -10.45
N LYS A 773 14.34 22.53 -10.80
CA LYS A 773 13.33 21.46 -10.82
C LYS A 773 12.77 21.18 -9.43
N LEU A 774 13.62 21.13 -8.39
CA LEU A 774 13.17 20.97 -7.01
C LEU A 774 12.36 22.18 -6.53
N GLN A 775 12.75 23.40 -6.91
CA GLN A 775 11.97 24.59 -6.62
C GLN A 775 10.57 24.51 -7.25
N ASP A 776 10.50 24.20 -8.54
CA ASP A 776 9.24 24.21 -9.32
C ASP A 776 8.33 23.03 -9.00
N LYS A 777 8.92 21.86 -8.70
CA LYS A 777 8.17 20.63 -8.46
C LYS A 777 7.86 20.39 -7.00
N LEU A 778 8.71 20.80 -6.06
CA LEU A 778 8.58 20.40 -4.67
C LEU A 778 8.38 21.59 -3.73
N VAL A 779 9.22 22.63 -3.83
CA VAL A 779 9.18 23.76 -2.89
C VAL A 779 7.96 24.65 -3.14
N GLN A 780 7.78 25.15 -4.36
CA GLN A 780 6.68 26.07 -4.67
C GLN A 780 5.30 25.40 -4.50
N PRO A 781 5.07 24.18 -5.00
CA PRO A 781 3.80 23.49 -4.75
C PRO A 781 3.51 23.27 -3.26
N GLY A 782 4.54 23.04 -2.44
CA GLY A 782 4.40 22.98 -0.99
C GLY A 782 3.95 24.29 -0.36
N LEU A 783 4.55 25.41 -0.75
CA LEU A 783 4.15 26.74 -0.27
C LEU A 783 2.72 27.08 -0.69
N ASP A 784 2.34 26.73 -1.92
CA ASP A 784 0.99 26.93 -2.42
C ASP A 784 -0.02 26.07 -1.65
N LEU A 785 0.35 24.81 -1.35
CA LEU A 785 -0.45 23.88 -0.54
C LEU A 785 -0.71 24.41 0.87
N ALA A 786 0.32 24.93 1.55
CA ALA A 786 0.17 25.49 2.89
C ALA A 786 -0.65 26.79 2.92
N ALA A 787 -0.65 27.54 1.82
CA ALA A 787 -1.46 28.74 1.66
C ALA A 787 -2.91 28.45 1.25
N ALA A 788 -3.18 27.30 0.63
CA ALA A 788 -4.51 26.90 0.19
C ALA A 788 -5.46 26.71 1.38
N GLN A 789 -6.71 27.14 1.21
CA GLN A 789 -7.75 26.93 2.20
C GLN A 789 -8.42 25.57 1.97
N LEU A 790 -8.49 24.77 3.03
CA LEU A 790 -9.46 23.69 3.14
C LEU A 790 -10.84 24.33 3.29
N ASP A 791 -11.82 23.83 2.55
CA ASP A 791 -13.19 24.25 2.79
C ASP A 791 -13.67 23.80 4.18
N THR A 792 -14.80 24.35 4.63
CA THR A 792 -15.31 24.05 5.98
C THR A 792 -15.60 22.56 6.18
N ALA A 793 -16.14 21.87 5.16
CA ALA A 793 -16.52 20.47 5.28
C ALA A 793 -15.28 19.57 5.37
N GLU A 794 -14.29 19.84 4.54
CA GLU A 794 -13.00 19.17 4.53
C GLU A 794 -12.23 19.39 5.85
N ALA A 795 -12.12 20.65 6.31
CA ALA A 795 -11.47 20.98 7.56
C ALA A 795 -12.13 20.28 8.77
N VAL A 796 -13.46 20.23 8.77
CA VAL A 796 -14.26 19.50 9.77
C VAL A 796 -13.97 18.00 9.72
N ALA A 797 -13.95 17.39 8.54
CA ALA A 797 -13.70 15.97 8.38
C ALA A 797 -12.31 15.58 8.90
N GLN A 798 -11.29 16.37 8.56
CA GLN A 798 -9.92 16.15 9.05
C GLN A 798 -9.81 16.32 10.57
N PHE A 799 -10.51 17.32 11.14
CA PHE A 799 -10.56 17.58 12.58
C PHE A 799 -11.23 16.43 13.34
N ASP A 800 -12.43 16.02 12.91
CA ASP A 800 -13.23 15.01 13.61
C ASP A 800 -12.52 13.64 13.56
N LYS A 801 -12.00 13.24 12.40
CA LYS A 801 -11.22 11.99 12.21
C LYS A 801 -10.09 11.83 13.23
N LEU A 802 -9.47 12.94 13.63
CA LEU A 802 -8.34 12.95 14.56
C LEU A 802 -8.74 12.68 16.02
N PHE A 803 -9.95 13.10 16.42
CA PHE A 803 -10.43 13.05 17.80
C PHE A 803 -11.48 11.98 18.08
N GLU A 804 -12.18 11.47 17.06
CA GLU A 804 -13.18 10.41 17.21
C GLU A 804 -12.61 9.16 17.89
N GLY A 805 -11.48 8.64 17.42
CA GLY A 805 -10.82 7.47 18.02
C GLY A 805 -10.50 7.65 19.50
N PRO A 806 -9.74 8.70 19.89
CA PRO A 806 -9.50 9.02 21.30
C PRO A 806 -10.77 9.19 22.14
N LEU A 807 -11.82 9.81 21.58
CA LEU A 807 -13.10 9.99 22.27
C LEU A 807 -13.81 8.65 22.50
N THR A 808 -13.93 7.83 21.45
CA THR A 808 -14.53 6.49 21.52
C THR A 808 -13.80 5.61 22.53
N GLN A 809 -12.45 5.62 22.53
CA GLN A 809 -11.67 4.86 23.49
C GLN A 809 -11.98 5.30 24.94
N LEU A 810 -11.97 6.60 25.23
CA LEU A 810 -12.28 7.12 26.56
C LEU A 810 -13.70 6.73 27.00
N GLU A 811 -14.68 6.73 26.09
CA GLU A 811 -16.06 6.34 26.36
C GLU A 811 -16.22 4.85 26.59
N GLN A 812 -15.53 4.01 25.83
CA GLN A 812 -15.49 2.56 26.02
C GLN A 812 -14.86 2.21 27.36
N GLU A 813 -13.70 2.78 27.69
CA GLU A 813 -13.04 2.56 28.96
C GLU A 813 -13.86 3.10 30.14
N ALA A 814 -14.62 4.18 29.97
CA ALA A 814 -15.55 4.68 30.98
C ALA A 814 -16.68 3.68 31.30
N ARG A 815 -17.06 2.83 30.33
CA ARG A 815 -18.10 1.79 30.47
C ARG A 815 -17.53 0.40 30.79
N ASN A 816 -16.22 0.21 30.68
CA ASN A 816 -15.57 -1.08 30.88
C ASN A 816 -15.59 -1.49 32.36
N MET A 817 -16.50 -2.40 32.71
CA MET A 817 -16.69 -2.89 34.09
C MET A 817 -15.48 -3.64 34.66
N ALA A 818 -14.53 -4.08 33.84
CA ALA A 818 -13.28 -4.68 34.29
C ALA A 818 -12.28 -3.65 34.88
N LEU A 819 -12.44 -2.35 34.58
CA LEU A 819 -11.61 -1.29 35.13
C LEU A 819 -12.12 -0.79 36.49
N PRO A 820 -11.25 -0.31 37.41
CA PRO A 820 -11.68 0.27 38.69
C PRO A 820 -12.62 1.47 38.52
N GLU A 821 -13.57 1.66 39.44
CA GLU A 821 -14.55 2.75 39.39
C GLU A 821 -13.90 4.14 39.29
N GLN A 822 -12.81 4.36 40.04
CA GLN A 822 -12.07 5.60 39.98
C GLN A 822 -11.48 5.87 38.59
N GLN A 823 -11.01 4.83 37.90
CA GLN A 823 -10.47 4.93 36.53
C GLN A 823 -11.60 5.21 35.53
N ARG A 824 -12.73 4.49 35.62
CA ARG A 824 -13.93 4.77 34.81
C ARG A 824 -14.41 6.21 34.95
N ALA A 825 -14.48 6.72 36.19
CA ALA A 825 -14.88 8.11 36.46
C ALA A 825 -13.85 9.15 35.98
N ARG A 826 -12.56 8.81 35.91
CA ARG A 826 -11.54 9.67 35.29
C ARG A 826 -11.72 9.71 33.76
N ASN A 827 -11.94 8.55 33.13
CA ASN A 827 -12.14 8.43 31.69
C ASN A 827 -13.43 9.11 31.24
N ALA A 828 -14.55 8.96 31.96
CA ALA A 828 -15.79 9.68 31.68
C ALA A 828 -15.61 11.21 31.73
N ARG A 829 -14.86 11.71 32.71
CA ARG A 829 -14.53 13.15 32.82
C ARG A 829 -13.63 13.61 31.67
N ALA A 830 -12.65 12.79 31.26
CA ALA A 830 -11.79 13.08 30.13
C ALA A 830 -12.59 13.10 28.80
N ALA A 831 -13.48 12.14 28.58
CA ALA A 831 -14.37 12.11 27.41
C ALA A 831 -15.25 13.36 27.33
N ASN A 832 -15.86 13.78 28.45
CA ASN A 832 -16.67 14.99 28.51
C ASN A 832 -15.86 16.26 28.21
N ARG A 833 -14.63 16.39 28.75
CA ARG A 833 -13.75 17.52 28.45
C ARG A 833 -13.32 17.54 26.99
N LEU A 834 -13.02 16.37 26.42
CA LEU A 834 -12.67 16.25 25.00
C LEU A 834 -13.84 16.67 24.11
N ARG A 835 -15.04 16.16 24.38
CA ARG A 835 -16.26 16.53 23.64
C ARG A 835 -16.53 18.03 23.69
N GLN A 836 -16.48 18.64 24.87
CA GLN A 836 -16.64 20.09 25.02
C GLN A 836 -15.57 20.88 24.25
N ALA A 837 -14.32 20.42 24.28
CA ALA A 837 -13.25 21.05 23.52
C ALA A 837 -13.43 20.87 22.00
N MET A 838 -13.91 19.72 21.54
CA MET A 838 -14.27 19.51 20.13
C MET A 838 -15.38 20.48 19.73
N ASP A 839 -16.48 20.55 20.48
CA ASP A 839 -17.60 21.45 20.20
C ASP A 839 -17.17 22.93 20.14
N GLN A 840 -16.22 23.33 20.99
CA GLN A 840 -15.73 24.71 21.07
C GLN A 840 -14.82 25.10 19.89
N TYR A 841 -13.93 24.21 19.47
CA TYR A 841 -12.84 24.53 18.52
C TYR A 841 -13.00 23.87 17.15
N ARG A 842 -14.13 23.17 16.91
CA ARG A 842 -14.45 22.59 15.60
C ARG A 842 -14.47 23.70 14.53
N PRO A 843 -13.88 23.48 13.33
CA PRO A 843 -13.88 24.47 12.26
C PRO A 843 -15.30 24.89 11.86
N THR A 844 -15.51 26.19 11.62
CA THR A 844 -16.81 26.78 11.22
C THR A 844 -16.73 27.61 9.94
N ALA A 845 -15.52 27.76 9.39
CA ALA A 845 -15.22 28.48 8.17
C ALA A 845 -13.99 27.83 7.49
N PRO A 846 -13.74 28.12 6.20
CA PRO A 846 -12.53 27.66 5.53
C PRO A 846 -11.26 28.10 6.27
N CYS A 847 -10.26 27.22 6.32
CA CYS A 847 -9.00 27.50 7.00
C CYS A 847 -7.82 26.85 6.29
N THR A 848 -6.61 27.40 6.49
CA THR A 848 -5.39 26.75 6.00
C THR A 848 -5.03 25.54 6.86
N PRO A 849 -4.20 24.61 6.37
CA PRO A 849 -3.63 23.52 7.17
C PRO A 849 -3.02 23.97 8.51
N GLY A 850 -2.27 25.07 8.52
CA GLY A 850 -1.74 25.67 9.75
C GLY A 850 -2.83 26.21 10.70
N GLY A 851 -3.89 26.79 10.15
CA GLY A 851 -5.07 27.19 10.92
C GLY A 851 -5.78 26.00 11.57
N LEU A 852 -5.94 24.90 10.84
CA LEU A 852 -6.49 23.65 11.36
C LEU A 852 -5.61 23.06 12.47
N GLN A 853 -4.28 23.05 12.30
CA GLN A 853 -3.36 22.59 13.36
C GLN A 853 -3.46 23.43 14.63
N ALA A 854 -3.66 24.74 14.51
CA ALA A 854 -3.89 25.62 15.65
C ALA A 854 -5.18 25.24 16.41
N LEU A 855 -6.28 24.98 15.70
CA LEU A 855 -7.55 24.52 16.31
C LEU A 855 -7.38 23.18 17.02
N VAL A 856 -6.78 22.18 16.35
CA VAL A 856 -6.47 20.86 16.93
C VAL A 856 -5.62 21.00 18.21
N THR A 857 -4.60 21.85 18.19
CA THR A 857 -3.73 22.11 19.34
C THR A 857 -4.50 22.75 20.49
N GLN A 858 -5.41 23.69 20.20
CA GLN A 858 -6.28 24.30 21.21
C GLN A 858 -7.23 23.26 21.82
N THR A 859 -7.83 22.38 21.02
CA THR A 859 -8.68 21.27 21.49
C THR A 859 -7.93 20.33 22.43
N ALA A 860 -6.71 19.92 22.07
CA ALA A 860 -5.90 19.04 22.92
C ALA A 860 -5.51 19.72 24.25
N ASN A 861 -5.09 20.98 24.20
CA ASN A 861 -4.75 21.75 25.40
C ASN A 861 -5.97 21.95 26.33
N ALA A 862 -7.15 22.21 25.76
CA ALA A 862 -8.39 22.39 26.50
C ALA A 862 -8.90 21.07 27.12
N SER A 863 -8.78 19.95 26.40
CA SER A 863 -9.27 18.64 26.88
C SER A 863 -8.42 18.08 28.03
N ARG A 864 -7.11 18.39 28.05
CA ARG A 864 -6.11 17.91 29.02
C ARG A 864 -6.02 16.39 29.11
N CYS A 865 -6.46 15.67 28.08
CA CYS A 865 -6.34 14.21 27.99
C CYS A 865 -5.45 13.75 26.84
N ILE A 866 -5.07 14.67 25.94
CA ILE A 866 -4.23 14.40 24.77
C ILE A 866 -3.06 15.40 24.77
N ARG A 867 -1.86 14.94 24.42
CA ARG A 867 -0.67 15.80 24.30
C ARG A 867 -0.74 16.59 22.99
N ALA A 868 -0.67 17.92 23.07
CA ALA A 868 -0.71 18.83 21.92
C ALA A 868 0.26 18.46 20.80
N ASN A 869 1.54 18.27 21.12
CA ASN A 869 2.56 17.95 20.11
C ASN A 869 2.27 16.62 19.39
N ALA A 870 1.83 15.60 20.13
CA ALA A 870 1.52 14.29 19.56
C ALA A 870 0.30 14.34 18.61
N ILE A 871 -0.70 15.16 18.94
CA ILE A 871 -1.88 15.29 18.08
C ILE A 871 -1.59 16.16 16.85
N ALA A 872 -0.71 17.17 16.99
CA ALA A 872 -0.26 18.01 15.88
C ALA A 872 0.59 17.22 14.88
N GLU A 873 1.43 16.30 15.37
CA GLU A 873 2.19 15.35 14.53
C GLU A 873 1.25 14.37 13.81
N ARG A 874 0.26 13.81 14.51
CA ARG A 874 -0.77 12.97 13.89
C ARG A 874 -1.55 13.70 12.81
N LEU A 875 -1.92 14.96 13.04
CA LEU A 875 -2.52 15.81 12.01
C LEU A 875 -1.55 15.98 10.84
N GLY A 876 -0.28 16.30 11.09
CA GLY A 876 0.74 16.45 10.04
C GLY A 876 0.85 15.22 9.15
N ASN A 877 0.92 14.02 9.74
CA ASN A 877 0.94 12.74 9.00
C ASN A 877 -0.36 12.49 8.21
N GLN A 878 -1.52 12.80 8.81
CA GLN A 878 -2.84 12.65 8.17
C GLN A 878 -2.99 13.59 6.97
N LEU A 879 -2.62 14.86 7.14
CA LEU A 879 -2.62 15.85 6.07
C LEU A 879 -1.60 15.48 4.99
N ALA A 880 -0.38 15.05 5.36
CA ALA A 880 0.63 14.67 4.39
C ALA A 880 0.17 13.47 3.54
N SER A 881 -0.41 12.45 4.17
CA SER A 881 -0.96 11.30 3.43
C SER A 881 -2.08 11.71 2.46
N ALA A 882 -2.91 12.68 2.83
CA ALA A 882 -4.02 13.14 2.01
C ALA A 882 -3.63 14.15 0.92
N TYR A 883 -2.55 14.92 1.11
CA TYR A 883 -2.31 16.16 0.36
C TYR A 883 -0.88 16.37 -0.15
N ALA A 884 0.13 15.69 0.39
CA ALA A 884 1.54 16.01 0.10
C ALA A 884 2.00 15.50 -1.27
N GLU A 885 1.73 16.26 -2.33
CA GLU A 885 2.26 16.02 -3.68
C GLU A 885 3.20 17.15 -4.14
N PRO A 886 4.26 16.84 -4.92
CA PRO A 886 4.65 15.50 -5.35
C PRO A 886 5.33 14.68 -4.24
N GLN A 887 5.18 13.36 -4.30
CA GLN A 887 5.95 12.42 -3.49
C GLN A 887 7.14 11.84 -4.25
N VAL A 888 8.36 12.14 -3.81
CA VAL A 888 9.59 11.67 -4.43
C VAL A 888 10.17 10.53 -3.61
N VAL A 889 10.16 9.30 -4.12
CA VAL A 889 10.69 8.12 -3.43
C VAL A 889 12.18 8.05 -3.67
N ILE A 890 12.99 8.30 -2.64
CA ILE A 890 14.43 8.51 -2.78
C ILE A 890 15.27 7.31 -2.36
N ALA A 891 14.74 6.49 -1.45
CA ALA A 891 15.49 5.35 -0.93
C ALA A 891 14.60 4.25 -0.35
N ASP A 892 15.13 3.04 -0.41
CA ASP A 892 14.71 1.84 0.29
C ASP A 892 15.57 1.67 1.57
N PRO A 893 15.04 1.96 2.78
CA PRO A 893 15.69 1.70 4.05
C PRO A 893 15.85 0.21 4.40
N ASN A 894 15.43 -0.71 3.53
CA ASN A 894 15.35 -2.16 3.71
C ASN A 894 14.43 -2.56 4.87
N TRP A 895 13.39 -1.76 5.10
CA TRP A 895 12.41 -2.01 6.14
C TRP A 895 11.08 -2.43 5.53
N GLY A 896 10.47 -3.43 6.15
CA GLY A 896 9.23 -4.00 5.69
C GLY A 896 9.09 -5.43 6.21
N ASP A 897 8.12 -6.10 5.64
CA ASP A 897 7.84 -7.53 5.80
C ASP A 897 7.11 -8.03 4.54
N ASP A 898 6.54 -9.24 4.60
CA ASP A 898 5.83 -9.82 3.47
C ASP A 898 4.58 -9.01 3.06
N GLU A 899 4.06 -8.15 3.95
CA GLU A 899 2.84 -7.39 3.73
C GLU A 899 3.10 -5.97 3.27
N MET A 900 4.05 -5.27 3.88
CA MET A 900 4.32 -3.86 3.59
C MET A 900 5.81 -3.59 3.40
N HIS A 901 6.11 -2.61 2.55
CA HIS A 901 7.45 -2.06 2.36
C HIS A 901 7.48 -0.61 2.84
N VAL A 902 8.58 -0.17 3.44
CA VAL A 902 8.76 1.23 3.83
C VAL A 902 9.80 1.89 2.94
N PHE A 903 9.48 3.08 2.44
CA PHE A 903 10.39 3.90 1.66
C PHE A 903 10.69 5.23 2.36
N PHE A 904 11.87 5.79 2.11
CA PHE A 904 12.12 7.20 2.35
C PHE A 904 11.60 8.03 1.18
N VAL A 905 10.75 9.00 1.51
CA VAL A 905 10.07 9.87 0.55
C VAL A 905 10.32 11.32 0.94
N VAL A 906 10.58 12.18 -0.03
CA VAL A 906 10.54 13.62 0.17
C VAL A 906 9.23 14.15 -0.42
N ALA A 907 8.47 14.85 0.41
CA ALA A 907 7.21 15.47 0.04
C ALA A 907 7.01 16.76 0.84
N PRO A 908 6.18 17.72 0.36
CA PRO A 908 5.87 18.93 1.11
C PRO A 908 5.15 18.60 2.43
N ASP A 909 5.47 19.32 3.50
CA ASP A 909 4.62 19.34 4.69
C ASP A 909 3.43 20.29 4.45
N PRO A 910 2.17 19.80 4.44
CA PRO A 910 1.03 20.66 4.16
C PRO A 910 0.84 21.80 5.16
N VAL A 911 1.38 21.68 6.37
CA VAL A 911 1.26 22.72 7.40
C VAL A 911 2.23 23.87 7.18
N SER A 912 3.51 23.57 6.97
CA SER A 912 4.56 24.59 6.81
C SER A 912 4.84 24.97 5.35
N GLY A 913 4.46 24.11 4.42
CA GLY A 913 4.74 24.20 2.98
C GLY A 913 6.16 23.82 2.59
N HIS A 914 7.02 23.50 3.57
CA HIS A 914 8.41 23.17 3.30
C HIS A 914 8.60 21.67 3.02
N PRO A 915 9.53 21.28 2.14
CA PRO A 915 9.85 19.87 1.92
C PRO A 915 10.33 19.20 3.19
N LYS A 916 9.93 17.95 3.40
CA LYS A 916 10.32 17.16 4.56
C LYS A 916 10.60 15.72 4.16
N LEU A 917 11.45 15.05 4.93
CA LEU A 917 11.67 13.62 4.81
C LEU A 917 10.56 12.85 5.55
N TRP A 918 9.95 11.91 4.85
CA TRP A 918 8.88 11.03 5.31
C TRP A 918 9.28 9.57 5.15
N LYS A 919 8.68 8.71 5.98
CA LYS A 919 8.55 7.28 5.74
C LYS A 919 7.21 7.03 5.06
N ARG A 920 7.21 6.44 3.86
CA ARG A 920 6.00 5.94 3.21
C ARG A 920 5.84 4.46 3.50
N ILE A 921 4.72 4.04 4.06
CA ILE A 921 4.39 2.62 4.29
C ILE A 921 3.50 2.16 3.13
N ASP A 922 3.92 1.17 2.36
CA ASP A 922 3.28 0.75 1.11
C ASP A 922 2.99 -0.76 1.07
N PRO A 923 1.72 -1.18 0.95
CA PRO A 923 0.49 -0.40 1.15
C PRO A 923 0.31 0.02 2.63
N PRO A 924 -0.53 1.01 2.96
CA PRO A 924 -1.53 1.69 2.12
C PRO A 924 -1.08 3.03 1.51
N GLY A 925 0.21 3.33 1.49
CA GLY A 925 0.73 4.61 0.97
C GLY A 925 0.74 5.75 1.97
N THR A 926 0.58 5.46 3.27
CA THR A 926 0.59 6.48 4.34
C THR A 926 1.96 7.07 4.58
N LEU A 927 1.99 8.37 4.91
CA LEU A 927 3.20 9.11 5.23
C LEU A 927 3.33 9.35 6.74
N GLU A 928 4.50 9.01 7.28
CA GLU A 928 4.90 9.35 8.64
C GLU A 928 6.16 10.21 8.61
N ALA A 929 6.22 11.28 9.39
CA ALA A 929 7.42 12.09 9.47
C ALA A 929 8.65 11.23 9.84
N ALA A 930 9.74 11.35 9.10
CA ALA A 930 10.99 10.70 9.47
C ALA A 930 11.59 11.40 10.70
N ASP A 931 12.27 10.63 11.55
CA ASP A 931 12.95 11.18 12.73
C ASP A 931 13.99 12.25 12.32
N PRO A 932 14.03 13.42 12.98
CA PRO A 932 15.00 14.48 12.67
C PRO A 932 16.47 14.03 12.64
N LYS A 933 16.84 12.90 13.28
CA LYS A 933 18.19 12.32 13.20
C LYS A 933 18.65 12.08 11.75
N TRP A 934 17.75 11.70 10.85
CA TRP A 934 18.07 11.40 9.45
C TRP A 934 18.62 12.61 8.70
N LEU A 935 18.09 13.80 8.97
CA LEU A 935 18.53 15.06 8.37
C LEU A 935 19.75 15.67 9.08
N LYS A 936 20.07 15.19 10.29
CA LYS A 936 21.22 15.63 11.09
C LYS A 936 22.49 14.81 10.86
N ALA A 937 22.39 13.67 10.18
CA ALA A 937 23.55 12.83 9.85
C ALA A 937 24.20 13.24 8.53
N SER A 938 25.50 12.92 8.39
CA SER A 938 26.14 12.88 7.08
C SER A 938 25.58 11.72 6.26
N TRP A 939 25.37 11.93 4.97
CA TRP A 939 25.01 10.87 4.02
C TRP A 939 26.16 10.66 3.05
N MET A 940 26.54 9.41 2.83
CA MET A 940 27.64 9.03 1.93
C MET A 940 27.19 7.90 1.02
N THR A 941 27.57 7.93 -0.26
CA THR A 941 27.38 6.80 -1.16
C THR A 941 28.57 5.85 -1.07
N LEU A 942 28.32 4.56 -1.30
CA LEU A 942 29.32 3.49 -1.23
C LEU A 942 29.43 2.84 -2.61
N GLU A 943 30.54 3.11 -3.31
CA GLU A 943 30.80 2.69 -4.70
C GLU A 943 32.03 1.79 -4.82
#